data_AF-A0A916MM37-F1
#
_entry.id   AF-A0A916MM37-F1
#
_cell.length_a   1.000
_cell.length_b   1.000
_cell.length_c   1.000
_cell.angle_alpha   90.00
_cell.angle_beta   90.00
_cell.angle_gamma   90.00
#
_symmetry.space_group_name_H-M   'P 1'
#
loop_
_entity.id
_entity.type
_entity.pdbx_description
1 polymer ?
#
loop_
_entity_poly.entity_id
_entity_poly.type
_entity_poly.pdbx_seq_one_letter_code
_entity_poly.pdbx_strand_id
1 'polypeptide(L)'
;MGKLSQPDTVIDSAAIRPALEEACAANSGTCTECMACVGECAFLQTYGTPKKIAEAYDPAIKGQQVMSFECSLCGLCTAVCPEGVDPRAMFLEMRRESVARGVGSFPEHGGLLGYERKGTSRRFSWYGLPAGCDTVFFPGCALPGTRPDATVKLYDHLRRAIPSLGIVLDCCTKPSHDLGRDDYFRAMFGELREYLAGQGVKTILVACPNCHRVFSDYAPELTTRTIYEELAGLHLPATGTASGSVTVHDPCVMRFAAPVQAAARSLAQGAGVTIEEMPHAQRMALCCGEGGTVGALAPEFAGNWRERRKREAAGRRIITYCAGCAHHLKSVAPTSHIVDLILEPEAAMAGKVKVSGAPFTYLNRLRLKNHFRKTVPAAVSRERTFTSGETAKGGGLLRSLLIIALLVGAIVAVRVTGATRYLEQETLRSAIQGYGVLAPAVYMLVYTLAPALFLPGLPITIVGGILFGPFWGVIYTITSATIGACLAFLISRYAARGWVERKLVGSRWQKLDREVERHGWKVVAFTRLIPLFPFNLLNYAFGLTKVKFLHYAVATFVFMLPACIAFIVFSSSLLDLVRGKVSPAFLLGLALVVLVSLFPLFYRRWQARKNGGAYPDEAARSGGAAVYDLKTSVLRKVIVSCCVAAVAVGAYLLVQHYFWFLNAYLYTAEFNLLFVLGRLRDGDVAMFVDYLKPMALGRGVTMVTVAHFLQGFWLPLSPQVVVTAGGGAFGMVKGFLYNGVALSVVGCIAFGLGRFLLGDLIPLIRMQRGSSPAEADRYAGITAVPLLVAIPWIPVTVVPLLAGALRIPFVPGAFAMTAGVTIRVLCILLFL
;
A
#
# COMPACT_ATOMS: atom_id res chain seq x y z
N MET A 1 -41.37 17.47 -16.99
CA MET A 1 -40.10 17.97 -16.42
C MET A 1 -40.42 18.68 -15.11
N GLY A 2 -40.25 17.98 -13.99
CA GLY A 2 -40.41 18.53 -12.64
C GLY A 2 -39.44 17.78 -11.74
N LYS A 3 -38.46 18.50 -11.18
CA LYS A 3 -37.57 17.95 -10.16
C LYS A 3 -38.44 17.62 -8.95
N LEU A 4 -38.61 16.34 -8.65
CA LEU A 4 -39.08 15.90 -7.35
C LEU A 4 -37.98 16.27 -6.34
N SER A 5 -38.16 17.41 -5.68
CA SER A 5 -37.46 17.78 -4.47
C SER A 5 -37.69 16.67 -3.44
N GLN A 6 -36.60 16.06 -2.97
CA GLN A 6 -36.65 15.24 -1.77
C GLN A 6 -37.19 16.12 -0.63
N PRO A 7 -38.18 15.68 0.16
CA PRO A 7 -38.56 16.41 1.34
C PRO A 7 -37.37 16.41 2.30
N ASP A 8 -36.89 17.60 2.65
CA ASP A 8 -35.96 17.81 3.76
C ASP A 8 -36.70 17.44 5.06
N THR A 9 -36.76 16.14 5.37
CA THR A 9 -37.14 15.68 6.71
C THR A 9 -36.03 16.08 7.65
N VAL A 10 -36.28 17.16 8.39
CA VAL A 10 -35.55 17.51 9.62
C VAL A 10 -35.67 16.30 10.56
N ILE A 11 -34.64 15.46 10.60
CA ILE A 11 -34.57 14.36 11.57
C ILE A 11 -34.43 15.02 12.94
N ASP A 12 -35.47 14.91 13.77
CA ASP A 12 -35.38 15.24 15.18
C ASP A 12 -34.18 14.49 15.77
N SER A 13 -33.26 15.23 16.39
CA SER A 13 -32.00 14.68 16.90
C SER A 13 -32.20 13.51 17.87
N ALA A 14 -33.36 13.42 18.54
CA ALA A 14 -33.68 12.36 19.50
C ALA A 14 -34.45 11.17 18.91
N ALA A 15 -35.29 11.35 17.88
CA ALA A 15 -36.14 10.28 17.36
C ALA A 15 -35.37 9.34 16.43
N ILE A 16 -35.37 8.03 16.73
CA ILE A 16 -34.81 6.98 15.86
C ILE A 16 -35.84 6.51 14.82
N ARG A 17 -35.37 5.83 13.75
CA ARG A 17 -36.29 5.19 12.78
C ARG A 17 -37.22 4.18 13.46
N PRO A 18 -38.50 4.08 13.04
CA PRO A 18 -39.46 3.12 13.61
C PRO A 18 -38.96 1.66 13.59
N ALA A 19 -38.28 1.25 12.51
CA ALA A 19 -37.72 -0.10 12.41
C ALA A 19 -36.61 -0.36 13.46
N LEU A 20 -35.83 0.67 13.83
CA LEU A 20 -34.84 0.53 14.89
C LEU A 20 -35.51 0.51 16.27
N GLU A 21 -36.53 1.34 16.47
CA GLU A 21 -37.31 1.35 17.71
C GLU A 21 -37.94 -0.01 17.98
N GLU A 22 -38.61 -0.59 16.99
CA GLU A 22 -39.17 -1.93 17.05
C GLU A 22 -38.10 -2.99 17.35
N ALA A 23 -36.95 -2.93 16.67
CA ALA A 23 -35.88 -3.88 16.88
C ALA A 23 -35.24 -3.75 18.28
N CYS A 24 -35.09 -2.53 18.79
CA CYS A 24 -34.62 -2.26 20.16
C CYS A 24 -35.63 -2.75 21.20
N ALA A 25 -36.92 -2.45 21.02
CA ALA A 25 -38.00 -2.89 21.92
C ALA A 25 -38.10 -4.43 21.98
N ALA A 26 -38.00 -5.11 20.84
CA ALA A 26 -37.98 -6.57 20.78
C ALA A 26 -36.77 -7.15 21.52
N ASN A 27 -35.59 -6.51 21.40
CA ASN A 27 -34.39 -6.98 22.09
C ASN A 27 -34.42 -6.69 23.60
N SER A 28 -34.94 -5.53 24.03
CA SER A 28 -35.02 -5.17 25.45
C SER A 28 -36.13 -5.90 26.19
N GLY A 29 -37.29 -6.07 25.56
CA GLY A 29 -38.48 -6.70 26.14
C GLY A 29 -38.39 -8.22 26.26
N THR A 30 -37.72 -8.90 25.31
CA THR A 30 -37.67 -10.37 25.26
C THR A 30 -36.38 -10.95 25.87
N CYS A 31 -35.27 -10.20 25.88
CA CYS A 31 -34.01 -10.75 26.37
C CYS A 31 -34.00 -10.89 27.90
N THR A 32 -33.76 -12.12 28.38
CA THR A 32 -33.67 -12.48 29.81
C THR A 32 -32.28 -12.29 30.42
N GLU A 33 -31.32 -11.76 29.65
CA GLU A 33 -29.92 -11.60 30.07
C GLU A 33 -29.23 -12.90 30.53
N CYS A 34 -29.65 -14.06 30.00
CA CYS A 34 -29.09 -15.38 30.33
C CYS A 34 -27.61 -15.61 29.93
N MET A 35 -26.95 -14.61 29.33
CA MET A 35 -25.55 -14.61 28.90
C MET A 35 -25.15 -15.65 27.84
N ALA A 36 -26.06 -16.48 27.32
CA ALA A 36 -25.75 -17.51 26.31
C ALA A 36 -25.07 -16.91 25.05
N CYS A 37 -25.65 -15.84 24.49
CA CYS A 37 -25.06 -15.15 23.34
C CYS A 37 -23.74 -14.42 23.65
N VAL A 38 -23.57 -13.97 24.90
CA VAL A 38 -22.35 -13.31 25.37
C VAL A 38 -21.23 -14.32 25.48
N GLY A 39 -21.48 -15.52 26.01
CA GLY A 39 -20.50 -16.61 26.09
C GLY A 39 -19.86 -16.93 24.74
N GLU A 40 -20.64 -16.84 23.65
CA GLU A 40 -20.20 -17.22 22.32
C GLU A 40 -19.63 -16.10 21.44
N CYS A 41 -19.78 -14.83 21.81
CA CYS A 41 -19.49 -13.71 20.91
C CYS A 41 -18.51 -12.69 21.50
N ALA A 42 -17.28 -12.63 21.00
CA ALA A 42 -16.25 -11.68 21.44
C ALA A 42 -16.71 -10.20 21.44
N PHE A 43 -17.58 -9.82 20.50
CA PHE A 43 -18.18 -8.50 20.46
C PHE A 43 -19.15 -8.26 21.64
N LEU A 44 -20.05 -9.21 21.92
CA LEU A 44 -20.98 -9.09 23.06
C LEU A 44 -20.28 -9.25 24.41
N GLN A 45 -19.17 -10.01 24.49
CA GLN A 45 -18.30 -10.05 25.69
C GLN A 45 -17.74 -8.67 26.03
N THR A 46 -17.56 -7.82 25.01
CA THR A 46 -17.02 -6.47 25.19
C THR A 46 -18.13 -5.46 25.49
N TYR A 47 -19.26 -5.53 24.79
CA TYR A 47 -20.32 -4.51 24.85
C TYR A 47 -21.52 -4.86 25.73
N GLY A 48 -21.65 -6.10 26.18
CA GLY A 48 -22.74 -6.55 27.06
C GLY A 48 -23.87 -7.29 26.34
N THR A 49 -24.98 -7.47 27.06
CA THR A 49 -26.16 -8.19 26.59
C THR A 49 -26.92 -7.37 25.53
N PRO A 50 -27.65 -8.03 24.60
CA PRO A 50 -28.51 -7.33 23.65
C PRO A 50 -29.51 -6.39 24.32
N LYS A 51 -30.08 -6.79 25.48
CA LYS A 51 -30.96 -5.95 26.29
C LYS A 51 -30.32 -4.62 26.68
N LYS A 52 -29.16 -4.67 27.36
CA LYS A 52 -28.45 -3.47 27.82
C LYS A 52 -28.04 -2.57 26.67
N ILE A 53 -27.63 -3.16 25.54
CA ILE A 53 -27.28 -2.40 24.34
C ILE A 53 -28.52 -1.71 23.76
N ALA A 54 -29.67 -2.38 23.73
CA ALA A 54 -30.92 -1.81 23.23
C ALA A 54 -31.44 -0.67 24.14
N GLU A 55 -31.45 -0.88 25.45
CA GLU A 55 -31.92 0.10 26.45
C GLU A 55 -31.02 1.33 26.54
N ALA A 56 -29.71 1.15 26.36
CA ALA A 56 -28.75 2.24 26.43
C ALA A 56 -28.48 2.91 25.07
N TYR A 57 -29.16 2.48 23.99
CA TYR A 57 -28.89 3.02 22.66
C TYR A 57 -29.36 4.47 22.54
N ASP A 58 -28.43 5.36 22.27
CA ASP A 58 -28.66 6.77 21.96
C ASP A 58 -27.96 7.08 20.63
N PRO A 59 -28.74 7.40 19.57
CA PRO A 59 -28.20 7.70 18.26
C PRO A 59 -27.37 8.98 18.22
N ALA A 60 -27.40 9.84 19.24
CA ALA A 60 -26.53 11.02 19.35
C ALA A 60 -25.10 10.64 19.77
N ILE A 61 -24.91 9.47 20.40
CA ILE A 61 -23.61 9.02 20.88
C ILE A 61 -22.83 8.38 19.73
N LYS A 62 -21.87 9.13 19.18
CA LYS A 62 -20.99 8.66 18.08
C LYS A 62 -20.28 7.33 18.37
N GLY A 63 -19.93 7.06 19.62
CA GLY A 63 -19.32 5.79 20.01
C GLY A 63 -20.22 4.59 19.70
N GLN A 64 -21.53 4.71 19.95
CA GLN A 64 -22.51 3.66 19.71
C GLN A 64 -22.82 3.51 18.21
N GLN A 65 -22.84 4.62 17.47
CA GLN A 65 -22.95 4.58 16.01
C GLN A 65 -21.83 3.74 15.39
N VAL A 66 -20.56 3.97 15.79
CA VAL A 66 -19.40 3.21 15.28
C VAL A 66 -19.42 1.76 15.76
N MET A 67 -19.80 1.51 17.02
CA MET A 67 -19.89 0.17 17.62
C MET A 67 -20.78 -0.78 16.79
N SER A 68 -21.88 -0.29 16.23
CA SER A 68 -22.76 -1.11 15.36
C SER A 68 -22.02 -1.73 14.16
N PHE A 69 -20.95 -1.08 13.68
CA PHE A 69 -20.11 -1.56 12.57
C PHE A 69 -19.04 -2.58 13.00
N GLU A 70 -18.84 -2.77 14.30
CA GLU A 70 -17.91 -3.78 14.85
C GLU A 70 -18.58 -5.15 15.05
N CYS A 71 -19.91 -5.22 14.98
CA CYS A 71 -20.67 -6.48 14.89
C CYS A 71 -20.49 -7.16 13.51
N SER A 72 -20.39 -8.48 13.42
CA SER A 72 -20.25 -9.15 12.10
C SER A 72 -21.58 -9.47 11.41
N LEU A 73 -22.72 -9.18 12.05
CA LEU A 73 -24.07 -9.55 11.61
C LEU A 73 -24.22 -11.06 11.34
N CYS A 74 -23.44 -11.91 12.04
CA CYS A 74 -23.38 -13.36 11.77
C CYS A 74 -24.58 -14.17 12.32
N GLY A 75 -25.43 -13.55 13.15
CA GLY A 75 -26.64 -14.18 13.72
C GLY A 75 -26.38 -15.36 14.67
N LEU A 76 -25.15 -15.57 15.16
CA LEU A 76 -24.88 -16.62 16.15
C LEU A 76 -25.65 -16.36 17.44
N CYS A 77 -25.72 -15.10 17.88
CA CYS A 77 -26.50 -14.67 19.04
C CYS A 77 -27.97 -15.10 18.95
N THR A 78 -28.59 -14.96 17.77
CA THR A 78 -29.97 -15.39 17.50
C THR A 78 -30.11 -16.91 17.59
N ALA A 79 -29.13 -17.66 17.08
CA ALA A 79 -29.21 -19.12 17.08
C ALA A 79 -29.03 -19.76 18.45
N VAL A 80 -28.25 -19.13 19.33
CA VAL A 80 -27.98 -19.63 20.70
C VAL A 80 -28.97 -19.06 21.74
N CYS A 81 -29.82 -18.10 21.36
CA CYS A 81 -30.76 -17.48 22.30
C CYS A 81 -31.94 -18.41 22.58
N PRO A 82 -32.22 -18.76 23.86
CA PRO A 82 -33.36 -19.59 24.21
C PRO A 82 -34.70 -18.90 23.92
N GLU A 83 -34.74 -17.58 24.04
CA GLU A 83 -35.96 -16.76 23.82
C GLU A 83 -36.13 -16.32 22.35
N GLY A 84 -35.24 -16.74 21.45
CA GLY A 84 -35.34 -16.40 20.02
C GLY A 84 -35.10 -14.93 19.66
N VAL A 85 -34.50 -14.14 20.55
CA VAL A 85 -34.15 -12.73 20.29
C VAL A 85 -33.25 -12.63 19.06
N ASP A 86 -33.46 -11.63 18.17
CA ASP A 86 -32.60 -11.37 16.99
C ASP A 86 -31.78 -10.07 17.12
N PRO A 87 -30.63 -10.09 17.83
CA PRO A 87 -29.76 -8.91 17.91
C PRO A 87 -29.15 -8.53 16.56
N ARG A 88 -29.04 -9.46 15.61
CA ARG A 88 -28.49 -9.16 14.28
C ARG A 88 -29.40 -8.16 13.55
N ALA A 89 -30.72 -8.31 13.62
CA ALA A 89 -31.67 -7.36 13.02
C ALA A 89 -31.51 -5.96 13.64
N MET A 90 -31.45 -5.88 14.97
CA MET A 90 -31.20 -4.64 15.70
C MET A 90 -29.89 -3.96 15.27
N PHE A 91 -28.77 -4.68 15.20
CA PHE A 91 -27.50 -4.08 14.75
C PHE A 91 -27.51 -3.64 13.29
N LEU A 92 -28.28 -4.29 12.41
CA LEU A 92 -28.45 -3.84 11.04
C LEU A 92 -29.21 -2.51 11.00
N GLU A 93 -30.29 -2.37 11.77
CA GLU A 93 -31.02 -1.11 11.89
C GLU A 93 -30.17 0.00 12.53
N MET A 94 -29.34 -0.32 13.53
CA MET A 94 -28.39 0.65 14.10
C MET A 94 -27.39 1.18 13.05
N ARG A 95 -26.94 0.33 12.12
CA ARG A 95 -26.09 0.79 11.00
C ARG A 95 -26.85 1.69 10.03
N ARG A 96 -28.10 1.32 9.69
CA ARG A 96 -28.98 2.10 8.82
C ARG A 96 -29.26 3.47 9.40
N GLU A 97 -29.57 3.54 10.69
CA GLU A 97 -29.74 4.77 11.46
C GLU A 97 -28.46 5.61 11.45
N SER A 98 -27.31 4.99 11.73
CA SER A 98 -26.01 5.67 11.71
C SER A 98 -25.74 6.29 10.34
N VAL A 99 -25.96 5.54 9.24
CA VAL A 99 -25.75 6.02 7.88
C VAL A 99 -26.68 7.18 7.54
N ALA A 100 -27.97 7.09 7.91
CA ALA A 100 -28.94 8.17 7.73
C ALA A 100 -28.51 9.46 8.46
N ARG A 101 -27.86 9.33 9.61
CA ARG A 101 -27.26 10.44 10.38
C ARG A 101 -25.88 10.88 9.89
N GLY A 102 -25.41 10.37 8.76
CA GLY A 102 -24.13 10.73 8.15
C GLY A 102 -22.91 10.00 8.71
N VAL A 103 -23.09 8.95 9.51
CA VAL A 103 -22.02 8.13 10.10
C VAL A 103 -22.05 6.71 9.54
N GLY A 104 -21.03 6.32 8.80
CA GLY A 104 -20.98 4.99 8.14
C GLY A 104 -20.09 4.94 6.90
N SER A 105 -19.72 6.10 6.38
CA SER A 105 -18.71 6.24 5.32
C SER A 105 -17.28 6.16 5.88
N PHE A 106 -16.88 4.97 6.32
CA PHE A 106 -15.52 4.73 6.80
C PHE A 106 -14.54 4.56 5.63
N PRO A 107 -13.39 5.26 5.61
CA PRO A 107 -12.34 5.06 4.60
C PRO A 107 -11.88 3.59 4.49
N GLU A 108 -11.89 2.87 5.61
CA GLU A 108 -11.55 1.46 5.75
C GLU A 108 -12.47 0.55 4.92
N HIS A 109 -13.72 0.95 4.68
CA HIS A 109 -14.66 0.24 3.81
C HIS A 109 -14.46 0.55 2.32
N GLY A 110 -13.59 1.51 1.97
CA GLY A 110 -13.41 1.97 0.59
C GLY A 110 -12.99 0.86 -0.39
N GLY A 111 -12.20 -0.12 0.07
CA GLY A 111 -11.83 -1.28 -0.74
C GLY A 111 -13.02 -2.16 -1.12
N LEU A 112 -13.89 -2.45 -0.15
CA LEU A 112 -15.11 -3.24 -0.34
C LEU A 112 -16.12 -2.50 -1.21
N LEU A 113 -16.39 -1.23 -0.92
CA LEU A 113 -17.32 -0.40 -1.71
C LEU A 113 -16.80 -0.19 -3.15
N GLY A 114 -15.48 -0.08 -3.32
CA GLY A 114 -14.85 -0.06 -4.63
C GLY A 114 -15.00 -1.38 -5.39
N TYR A 115 -14.93 -2.52 -4.70
CA TYR A 115 -15.17 -3.83 -5.28
C TYR A 115 -16.64 -4.01 -5.70
N GLU A 116 -17.60 -3.61 -4.85
CA GLU A 116 -19.03 -3.61 -5.17
C GLU A 116 -19.34 -2.71 -6.38
N ARG A 117 -18.83 -1.47 -6.39
CA ARG A 117 -19.03 -0.52 -7.50
C ARG A 117 -18.52 -1.06 -8.83
N LYS A 118 -17.35 -1.72 -8.84
CA LYS A 118 -16.87 -2.42 -10.04
C LYS A 118 -17.78 -3.60 -10.36
N GLY A 119 -18.22 -4.32 -9.34
CA GLY A 119 -19.12 -5.45 -9.42
C GLY A 119 -20.43 -5.16 -10.17
N THR A 120 -21.04 -4.01 -9.88
CA THR A 120 -22.29 -3.52 -10.49
C THR A 120 -22.07 -2.71 -11.77
N SER A 121 -20.83 -2.46 -12.17
CA SER A 121 -20.55 -1.65 -13.36
C SER A 121 -20.81 -2.41 -14.65
N ARG A 122 -21.24 -1.68 -15.68
CA ARG A 122 -21.39 -2.15 -17.07
C ARG A 122 -20.27 -3.08 -17.55
N ARG A 123 -19.01 -2.73 -17.21
CA ARG A 123 -17.83 -3.50 -17.62
C ARG A 123 -17.85 -4.95 -17.13
N PHE A 124 -18.28 -5.17 -15.90
CA PHE A 124 -18.24 -6.49 -15.26
C PHE A 124 -19.61 -7.17 -15.13
N SER A 125 -20.69 -6.45 -15.43
CA SER A 125 -22.04 -7.00 -15.48
C SER A 125 -22.37 -7.55 -16.87
N TRP A 126 -23.10 -8.66 -16.94
CA TRP A 126 -23.71 -9.16 -18.18
C TRP A 126 -24.82 -10.17 -17.89
N TYR A 127 -25.90 -10.08 -18.66
CA TYR A 127 -27.09 -10.92 -18.55
C TYR A 127 -27.25 -11.60 -19.91
N GLY A 128 -27.26 -12.94 -19.92
CA GLY A 128 -27.50 -13.75 -21.10
C GLY A 128 -28.65 -14.69 -20.83
N LEU A 129 -29.83 -14.38 -21.38
CA LEU A 129 -31.06 -15.14 -21.20
C LEU A 129 -31.42 -15.82 -22.53
N PRO A 130 -31.35 -17.16 -22.63
CA PRO A 130 -31.83 -17.91 -23.79
C PRO A 130 -33.34 -17.74 -24.02
N ALA A 131 -33.83 -18.15 -25.19
CA ALA A 131 -35.26 -18.21 -25.44
C ALA A 131 -35.93 -19.18 -24.45
N GLY A 132 -37.07 -18.78 -23.86
CA GLY A 132 -37.78 -19.58 -22.86
C GLY A 132 -37.05 -19.71 -21.51
N CYS A 133 -36.13 -18.79 -21.19
CA CYS A 133 -35.40 -18.78 -19.93
C CYS A 133 -36.31 -18.37 -18.75
N ASP A 134 -36.58 -19.29 -17.83
CA ASP A 134 -37.26 -19.01 -16.56
C ASP A 134 -36.32 -19.17 -15.34
N THR A 135 -35.12 -19.69 -15.56
CA THR A 135 -34.14 -20.02 -14.51
C THR A 135 -32.78 -19.46 -14.89
N VAL A 136 -32.12 -18.77 -13.96
CA VAL A 136 -30.78 -18.19 -14.20
C VAL A 136 -29.77 -18.64 -13.16
N PHE A 137 -28.55 -18.86 -13.62
CA PHE A 137 -27.39 -19.05 -12.76
C PHE A 137 -26.75 -17.70 -12.41
N PHE A 138 -26.69 -17.40 -11.11
CA PHE A 138 -26.06 -16.23 -10.53
C PHE A 138 -24.83 -16.65 -9.68
N PRO A 139 -23.62 -16.71 -10.27
CA PRO A 139 -22.42 -17.18 -9.56
C PRO A 139 -21.94 -16.23 -8.44
N GLY A 140 -22.53 -15.04 -8.34
CA GLY A 140 -22.04 -13.95 -7.49
C GLY A 140 -20.84 -13.23 -8.10
N CYS A 141 -20.26 -12.30 -7.34
CA CYS A 141 -19.20 -11.42 -7.85
C CYS A 141 -17.77 -11.99 -7.68
N ALA A 142 -17.55 -12.87 -6.70
CA ALA A 142 -16.22 -13.37 -6.34
C ALA A 142 -15.78 -14.61 -7.14
N LEU A 143 -16.70 -15.55 -7.37
CA LEU A 143 -16.41 -16.81 -8.06
C LEU A 143 -15.91 -16.57 -9.50
N PRO A 144 -16.57 -15.70 -10.32
CA PRO A 144 -16.10 -15.35 -11.66
C PRO A 144 -14.66 -14.82 -11.75
N GLY A 145 -14.18 -14.16 -10.69
CA GLY A 145 -12.82 -13.62 -10.65
C GLY A 145 -11.79 -14.59 -10.08
N THR A 146 -12.16 -15.31 -9.02
CA THR A 146 -11.23 -16.20 -8.30
C THR A 146 -11.10 -17.57 -8.97
N ARG A 147 -12.17 -18.08 -9.58
CA ARG A 147 -12.31 -19.43 -10.17
C ARG A 147 -13.12 -19.37 -11.48
N PRO A 148 -12.62 -18.69 -12.52
CA PRO A 148 -13.35 -18.54 -13.78
C PRO A 148 -13.66 -19.89 -14.45
N ASP A 149 -12.68 -20.79 -14.52
CA ASP A 149 -12.84 -22.09 -15.18
C ASP A 149 -13.87 -22.97 -14.47
N ALA A 150 -13.85 -22.98 -13.14
CA ALA A 150 -14.88 -23.64 -12.34
C ALA A 150 -16.27 -23.05 -12.58
N THR A 151 -16.37 -21.72 -12.77
CA THR A 151 -17.66 -21.06 -13.06
C THR A 151 -18.23 -21.52 -14.40
N VAL A 152 -17.38 -21.72 -15.42
CA VAL A 152 -17.79 -22.29 -16.72
C VAL A 152 -18.25 -23.75 -16.54
N LYS A 153 -17.42 -24.59 -15.91
CA LYS A 153 -17.74 -26.01 -15.66
C LYS A 153 -19.09 -26.18 -14.93
N LEU A 154 -19.35 -25.34 -13.92
CA LEU A 154 -20.61 -25.34 -13.18
C LEU A 154 -21.80 -24.95 -14.08
N TYR A 155 -21.67 -23.89 -14.86
CA TYR A 155 -22.74 -23.48 -15.78
C TYR A 155 -23.04 -24.57 -16.82
N ASP A 156 -22.01 -25.14 -17.43
CA ASP A 156 -22.15 -26.20 -18.44
C ASP A 156 -22.82 -27.45 -17.86
N HIS A 157 -22.49 -27.80 -16.61
CA HIS A 157 -23.12 -28.94 -15.94
C HIS A 157 -24.59 -28.67 -15.63
N LEU A 158 -24.92 -27.50 -15.07
CA LEU A 158 -26.31 -27.12 -14.79
C LEU A 158 -27.16 -27.04 -16.06
N ARG A 159 -26.57 -26.58 -17.17
CA ARG A 159 -27.26 -26.46 -18.46
C ARG A 159 -27.67 -27.82 -19.06
N ARG A 160 -27.02 -28.92 -18.67
CA ARG A 160 -27.45 -30.28 -19.09
C ARG A 160 -28.80 -30.66 -18.47
N ALA A 161 -29.03 -30.24 -17.23
CA ALA A 161 -30.30 -30.46 -16.54
C ALA A 161 -31.35 -29.38 -16.91
N ILE A 162 -30.91 -28.16 -17.20
CA ILE A 162 -31.76 -27.01 -17.51
C ILE A 162 -31.32 -26.39 -18.86
N PRO A 163 -31.81 -26.89 -20.01
CA PRO A 163 -31.34 -26.45 -21.32
C PRO A 163 -31.49 -24.94 -21.60
N SER A 164 -32.54 -24.31 -21.06
CA SER A 164 -32.84 -22.87 -21.18
C SER A 164 -32.16 -22.00 -20.10
N LEU A 165 -31.22 -22.55 -19.32
CA LEU A 165 -30.55 -21.85 -18.21
C LEU A 165 -29.85 -20.58 -18.68
N GLY A 166 -30.27 -19.45 -18.13
CA GLY A 166 -29.59 -18.16 -18.30
C GLY A 166 -28.41 -18.00 -17.37
N ILE A 167 -27.58 -16.99 -17.63
CA ILE A 167 -26.48 -16.60 -16.74
C ILE A 167 -26.49 -15.10 -16.48
N VAL A 168 -26.32 -14.74 -15.21
CA VAL A 168 -26.27 -13.34 -14.76
C VAL A 168 -24.97 -13.11 -14.00
N LEU A 169 -24.04 -12.41 -14.65
CA LEU A 169 -22.84 -11.88 -14.01
C LEU A 169 -23.19 -10.51 -13.44
N ASP A 170 -23.41 -10.40 -12.13
CA ASP A 170 -23.62 -9.12 -11.44
C ASP A 170 -23.26 -9.25 -9.95
N CYS A 171 -23.44 -8.16 -9.19
CA CYS A 171 -23.32 -8.12 -7.74
C CYS A 171 -24.71 -7.89 -7.11
N CYS A 172 -25.04 -8.68 -6.08
CA CYS A 172 -26.26 -8.54 -5.29
C CYS A 172 -26.24 -7.34 -4.32
N THR A 173 -25.16 -6.55 -4.29
CA THR A 173 -24.99 -5.38 -3.41
C THR A 173 -25.12 -5.66 -1.90
N LYS A 174 -24.86 -6.90 -1.47
CA LYS A 174 -24.78 -7.25 -0.05
C LYS A 174 -23.84 -6.34 0.75
N PRO A 175 -22.64 -5.94 0.26
CA PRO A 175 -21.77 -5.04 1.02
C PRO A 175 -22.47 -3.75 1.46
N SER A 176 -23.22 -3.09 0.57
CA SER A 176 -23.99 -1.90 0.92
C SER A 176 -25.13 -2.19 1.90
N HIS A 177 -25.84 -3.31 1.73
CA HIS A 177 -26.83 -3.77 2.70
C HIS A 177 -26.23 -3.90 4.10
N ASP A 178 -25.16 -4.68 4.24
CA ASP A 178 -24.54 -4.96 5.54
C ASP A 178 -23.89 -3.71 6.16
N LEU A 179 -23.51 -2.71 5.35
CA LEU A 179 -22.99 -1.43 5.82
C LEU A 179 -24.08 -0.39 6.10
N GLY A 180 -25.37 -0.75 6.05
CA GLY A 180 -26.48 0.15 6.35
C GLY A 180 -26.79 1.18 5.26
N ARG A 181 -26.19 1.08 4.06
CA ARG A 181 -26.49 1.92 2.89
C ARG A 181 -27.79 1.44 2.24
N ASP A 182 -28.89 1.52 2.98
CA ASP A 182 -30.16 0.89 2.65
C ASP A 182 -30.75 1.43 1.35
N ASP A 183 -30.78 2.74 1.16
CA ASP A 183 -31.32 3.37 -0.05
C ASP A 183 -30.54 2.95 -1.30
N TYR A 184 -29.20 2.94 -1.21
CA TYR A 184 -28.35 2.46 -2.30
C TYR A 184 -28.61 0.99 -2.61
N PHE A 185 -28.69 0.15 -1.58
CA PHE A 185 -28.97 -1.28 -1.73
C PHE A 185 -30.35 -1.51 -2.35
N ARG A 186 -31.41 -0.90 -1.83
CA ARG A 186 -32.78 -1.05 -2.33
C ARG A 186 -32.91 -0.59 -3.78
N ALA A 187 -32.27 0.53 -4.14
CA ALA A 187 -32.27 0.99 -5.52
C ALA A 187 -31.52 0.04 -6.45
N MET A 188 -30.29 -0.36 -6.10
CA MET A 188 -29.45 -1.19 -6.97
C MET A 188 -29.95 -2.64 -7.05
N PHE A 189 -30.39 -3.23 -5.95
CA PHE A 189 -30.92 -4.60 -5.94
C PHE A 189 -32.36 -4.65 -6.46
N GLY A 190 -33.18 -3.64 -6.16
CA GLY A 190 -34.53 -3.49 -6.69
C GLY A 190 -34.57 -3.47 -8.22
N GLU A 191 -33.70 -2.67 -8.85
CA GLU A 191 -33.56 -2.66 -10.31
C GLU A 191 -33.16 -4.04 -10.87
N LEU A 192 -32.31 -4.78 -10.14
CA LEU A 192 -31.90 -6.13 -10.55
C LEU A 192 -33.08 -7.09 -10.59
N ARG A 193 -33.79 -7.20 -9.46
CA ARG A 193 -34.86 -8.20 -9.28
C ARG A 193 -36.05 -7.88 -10.17
N GLU A 194 -36.43 -6.61 -10.29
CA GLU A 194 -37.56 -6.16 -11.11
C GLU A 194 -37.30 -6.43 -12.58
N TYR A 195 -36.07 -6.20 -13.06
CA TYR A 195 -35.70 -6.57 -14.42
C TYR A 195 -35.79 -8.09 -14.65
N LEU A 196 -35.21 -8.90 -13.76
CA LEU A 196 -35.21 -10.36 -13.94
C LEU A 196 -36.65 -10.92 -13.94
N ALA A 197 -37.47 -10.51 -12.97
CA ALA A 197 -38.88 -10.88 -12.91
C ALA A 197 -39.65 -10.40 -14.17
N GLY A 198 -39.39 -9.18 -14.63
CA GLY A 198 -39.99 -8.64 -15.85
C GLY A 198 -39.57 -9.36 -17.14
N GLN A 199 -38.46 -10.10 -17.14
CA GLN A 199 -38.06 -10.98 -18.25
C GLN A 199 -38.62 -12.41 -18.13
N GLY A 200 -39.50 -12.66 -17.15
CA GLY A 200 -40.11 -13.98 -16.93
C GLY A 200 -39.24 -14.96 -16.15
N VAL A 201 -38.13 -14.50 -15.55
CA VAL A 201 -37.32 -15.34 -14.65
C VAL A 201 -38.11 -15.61 -13.38
N LYS A 202 -38.23 -16.88 -13.01
CA LYS A 202 -38.90 -17.38 -11.81
C LYS A 202 -37.91 -17.92 -10.77
N THR A 203 -36.81 -18.51 -11.22
CA THR A 203 -35.85 -19.19 -10.34
C THR A 203 -34.44 -18.62 -10.48
N ILE A 204 -33.80 -18.32 -9.35
CA ILE A 204 -32.39 -17.90 -9.28
C ILE A 204 -31.57 -19.00 -8.61
N LEU A 205 -30.67 -19.62 -9.36
CA LEU A 205 -29.67 -20.55 -8.84
C LEU A 205 -28.41 -19.80 -8.45
N VAL A 206 -28.08 -19.76 -7.16
CA VAL A 206 -26.94 -18.99 -6.65
C VAL A 206 -25.78 -19.91 -6.22
N ALA A 207 -24.54 -19.53 -6.56
CA ALA A 207 -23.34 -20.15 -5.99
C ALA A 207 -22.85 -19.48 -4.71
N CYS A 208 -23.29 -18.24 -4.47
CA CYS A 208 -22.76 -17.43 -3.39
C CYS A 208 -23.77 -17.37 -2.25
N PRO A 209 -23.40 -17.82 -1.03
CA PRO A 209 -24.30 -17.79 0.13
C PRO A 209 -24.82 -16.39 0.46
N ASN A 210 -23.98 -15.39 0.23
CA ASN A 210 -24.35 -13.99 0.40
C ASN A 210 -25.43 -13.55 -0.61
N CYS A 211 -25.39 -14.06 -1.84
CA CYS A 211 -26.42 -13.78 -2.83
C CYS A 211 -27.72 -14.48 -2.45
N HIS A 212 -27.66 -15.76 -2.04
CA HIS A 212 -28.84 -16.49 -1.56
C HIS A 212 -29.57 -15.70 -0.48
N ARG A 213 -28.88 -15.26 0.57
CA ARG A 213 -29.50 -14.49 1.66
C ARG A 213 -30.19 -13.22 1.14
N VAL A 214 -29.53 -12.48 0.24
CA VAL A 214 -30.11 -11.25 -0.31
C VAL A 214 -31.34 -11.54 -1.17
N PHE A 215 -31.28 -12.53 -2.07
CA PHE A 215 -32.44 -12.88 -2.90
C PHE A 215 -33.60 -13.44 -2.06
N SER A 216 -33.34 -14.34 -1.11
CA SER A 216 -34.37 -14.89 -0.23
C SER A 216 -35.06 -13.83 0.62
N ASP A 217 -34.32 -12.85 1.13
CA ASP A 217 -34.88 -11.81 2.01
C ASP A 217 -35.56 -10.66 1.23
N TYR A 218 -35.09 -10.35 0.01
CA TYR A 218 -35.46 -9.11 -0.70
C TYR A 218 -36.02 -9.31 -2.11
N ALA A 219 -36.18 -10.55 -2.58
CA ALA A 219 -36.85 -10.87 -3.84
C ALA A 219 -37.83 -12.04 -3.65
N PRO A 220 -38.86 -11.90 -2.79
CA PRO A 220 -39.84 -12.97 -2.53
C PRO A 220 -40.60 -13.42 -3.79
N GLU A 221 -40.64 -12.59 -4.83
CA GLU A 221 -41.20 -12.92 -6.14
C GLU A 221 -40.35 -13.92 -6.95
N LEU A 222 -39.12 -14.21 -6.52
CA LEU A 222 -38.20 -15.15 -7.16
C LEU A 222 -37.89 -16.34 -6.25
N THR A 223 -38.03 -17.56 -6.78
CA THR A 223 -37.60 -18.77 -6.09
C THR A 223 -36.07 -18.82 -6.04
N THR A 224 -35.49 -18.76 -4.85
CA THR A 224 -34.04 -18.78 -4.66
C THR A 224 -33.59 -20.16 -4.19
N ARG A 225 -32.67 -20.80 -4.94
CA ARG A 225 -32.05 -22.08 -4.57
C ARG A 225 -30.54 -22.01 -4.75
N THR A 226 -29.77 -22.79 -4.00
CA THR A 226 -28.33 -22.87 -4.24
C THR A 226 -28.01 -23.88 -5.32
N ILE A 227 -26.90 -23.68 -6.04
CA ILE A 227 -26.38 -24.72 -6.94
C ILE A 227 -25.98 -25.97 -6.16
N TYR A 228 -25.70 -25.88 -4.86
CA TYR A 228 -25.24 -27.04 -4.08
C TYR A 228 -26.37 -28.05 -3.90
N GLU A 229 -27.59 -27.58 -3.68
CA GLU A 229 -28.78 -28.43 -3.62
C GLU A 229 -29.04 -29.10 -4.97
N GLU A 230 -28.91 -28.36 -6.08
CA GLU A 230 -29.09 -28.94 -7.42
C GLU A 230 -28.00 -29.97 -7.73
N LEU A 231 -26.74 -29.66 -7.44
CA LEU A 231 -25.62 -30.57 -7.71
C LEU A 231 -25.64 -31.81 -6.81
N ALA A 232 -26.16 -31.72 -5.58
CA ALA A 232 -26.32 -32.89 -4.73
C ALA A 232 -27.36 -33.87 -5.30
N GLY A 233 -28.35 -33.38 -6.04
CA GLY A 233 -29.34 -34.20 -6.75
C GLY A 233 -28.88 -34.72 -8.12
N LEU A 234 -27.74 -34.24 -8.63
CA LEU A 234 -27.20 -34.60 -9.93
C LEU A 234 -25.95 -35.47 -9.80
N HIS A 235 -25.79 -36.47 -10.67
CA HIS A 235 -24.53 -37.20 -10.78
C HIS A 235 -23.47 -36.26 -11.39
N LEU A 236 -22.60 -35.72 -10.54
CA LEU A 236 -21.44 -34.97 -10.99
C LEU A 236 -20.52 -35.87 -11.85
N PRO A 237 -19.82 -35.32 -12.86
CA PRO A 237 -18.86 -36.10 -13.64
C PRO A 237 -17.80 -36.66 -12.69
N ALA A 238 -17.44 -37.94 -12.81
CA ALA A 238 -16.41 -38.55 -11.98
C ALA A 238 -15.04 -37.90 -12.26
N THR A 239 -14.67 -36.87 -11.48
CA THR A 239 -13.38 -36.15 -11.60
C THR A 239 -12.31 -36.70 -10.65
N GLY A 240 -12.34 -38.01 -10.40
CA GLY A 240 -11.53 -38.68 -9.38
C GLY A 240 -12.16 -38.60 -7.98
N THR A 241 -11.62 -39.38 -7.05
CA THR A 241 -12.04 -39.38 -5.63
C THR A 241 -10.83 -39.05 -4.78
N ALA A 242 -10.95 -38.08 -3.88
CA ALA A 242 -9.93 -37.85 -2.87
C ALA A 242 -10.17 -38.73 -1.66
N SER A 243 -9.13 -38.92 -0.83
CA SER A 243 -9.24 -39.54 0.49
C SER A 243 -8.68 -38.60 1.55
N GLY A 244 -9.15 -38.76 2.78
CA GLY A 244 -8.70 -37.98 3.94
C GLY A 244 -9.84 -37.34 4.72
N SER A 245 -9.49 -36.82 5.89
CA SER A 245 -10.42 -36.18 6.80
C SER A 245 -10.44 -34.66 6.60
N VAL A 246 -11.64 -34.11 6.52
CA VAL A 246 -11.90 -32.67 6.41
C VAL A 246 -12.93 -32.24 7.44
N THR A 247 -13.07 -30.93 7.61
CA THR A 247 -14.14 -30.36 8.43
C THR A 247 -14.91 -29.29 7.66
N VAL A 248 -16.19 -29.10 7.95
CA VAL A 248 -17.05 -28.17 7.19
C VAL A 248 -17.27 -26.87 7.98
N HIS A 249 -17.06 -25.74 7.32
CA HIS A 249 -17.43 -24.43 7.82
C HIS A 249 -18.64 -23.88 7.06
N ASP A 250 -19.80 -23.94 7.71
CA ASP A 250 -21.04 -23.33 7.25
C ASP A 250 -20.96 -21.78 7.36
N PRO A 251 -21.08 -21.04 6.25
CA PRO A 251 -21.14 -19.58 6.26
C PRO A 251 -22.33 -19.07 7.07
N CYS A 252 -22.13 -18.01 7.84
CA CYS A 252 -23.14 -17.48 8.76
C CYS A 252 -24.49 -17.14 8.12
N VAL A 253 -24.50 -16.75 6.84
CA VAL A 253 -25.72 -16.45 6.09
C VAL A 253 -26.55 -17.69 5.73
N MET A 254 -26.00 -18.91 5.85
CA MET A 254 -26.69 -20.19 5.68
C MET A 254 -27.02 -20.89 6.99
N ARG A 255 -26.87 -20.20 8.13
CA ARG A 255 -27.08 -20.77 9.47
C ARG A 255 -28.42 -21.49 9.65
N PHE A 256 -29.48 -20.96 9.05
CA PHE A 256 -30.83 -21.50 9.15
C PHE A 256 -31.29 -22.22 7.86
N ALA A 257 -30.38 -22.47 6.93
CA ALA A 257 -30.65 -23.16 5.67
C ALA A 257 -30.18 -24.63 5.76
N ALA A 258 -30.87 -25.44 6.56
CA ALA A 258 -30.52 -26.85 6.78
C ALA A 258 -30.39 -27.67 5.47
N PRO A 259 -31.25 -27.48 4.44
CA PRO A 259 -31.09 -28.17 3.16
C PRO A 259 -29.75 -27.85 2.47
N VAL A 260 -29.32 -26.59 2.47
CA VAL A 260 -28.03 -26.16 1.89
C VAL A 260 -26.85 -26.75 2.67
N GLN A 261 -26.96 -26.79 4.01
CA GLN A 261 -25.96 -27.40 4.89
C GLN A 261 -25.81 -28.90 4.63
N ALA A 262 -26.93 -29.60 4.42
CA ALA A 262 -26.94 -31.02 4.07
C ALA A 262 -26.37 -31.26 2.68
N ALA A 263 -26.75 -30.47 1.68
CA ALA A 263 -26.23 -30.55 0.33
C ALA A 263 -24.71 -30.36 0.28
N ALA A 264 -24.16 -29.40 1.04
CA ALA A 264 -22.73 -29.19 1.13
C ALA A 264 -21.97 -30.42 1.69
N ARG A 265 -22.55 -31.12 2.67
CA ARG A 265 -21.96 -32.33 3.25
C ARG A 265 -22.05 -33.51 2.29
N SER A 266 -23.21 -33.71 1.67
CA SER A 266 -23.43 -34.74 0.66
C SER A 266 -22.45 -34.61 -0.50
N LEU A 267 -22.24 -33.38 -1.01
CA LEU A 267 -21.26 -33.09 -2.05
C LEU A 267 -19.81 -33.38 -1.61
N ALA A 268 -19.44 -33.01 -0.38
CA ALA A 268 -18.11 -33.31 0.13
C ALA A 268 -17.88 -34.82 0.31
N GLN A 269 -18.84 -35.55 0.86
CA GLN A 269 -18.78 -37.01 0.97
C GLN A 269 -18.73 -37.69 -0.39
N GLY A 270 -19.50 -37.20 -1.37
CA GLY A 270 -19.48 -37.67 -2.75
C GLY A 270 -18.13 -37.46 -3.46
N ALA A 271 -17.31 -36.52 -2.99
CA ALA A 271 -15.94 -36.33 -3.46
C ALA A 271 -14.91 -37.31 -2.83
N GLY A 272 -15.35 -38.19 -1.92
CA GLY A 272 -14.55 -39.25 -1.30
C GLY A 272 -13.92 -38.90 0.06
N VAL A 273 -14.18 -37.71 0.61
CA VAL A 273 -13.60 -37.28 1.91
C VAL A 273 -14.51 -37.62 3.09
N THR A 274 -13.89 -37.92 4.23
CA THR A 274 -14.59 -38.11 5.51
C THR A 274 -14.76 -36.77 6.21
N ILE A 275 -15.96 -36.47 6.70
CA ILE A 275 -16.23 -35.23 7.43
C ILE A 275 -16.15 -35.49 8.93
N GLU A 276 -15.26 -34.76 9.59
CA GLU A 276 -15.21 -34.65 11.04
C GLU A 276 -15.63 -33.24 11.44
N GLU A 277 -16.80 -33.11 12.06
CA GLU A 277 -17.39 -31.82 12.40
C GLU A 277 -16.62 -31.10 13.51
N MET A 278 -16.59 -29.78 13.42
CA MET A 278 -16.13 -28.92 14.51
C MET A 278 -17.19 -28.86 15.62
N PRO A 279 -16.80 -28.60 16.87
CA PRO A 279 -17.75 -28.41 17.97
C PRO A 279 -18.89 -27.43 17.63
N HIS A 280 -18.53 -26.34 16.93
CA HIS A 280 -19.50 -25.42 16.35
C HIS A 280 -19.68 -25.69 14.85
N ALA A 281 -20.72 -26.44 14.50
CA ALA A 281 -21.10 -26.77 13.14
C ALA A 281 -22.53 -26.32 12.81
N GLN A 282 -22.90 -26.29 11.53
CA GLN A 282 -24.27 -26.05 11.06
C GLN A 282 -24.86 -24.75 11.63
N ARG A 283 -26.05 -24.85 12.25
CA ARG A 283 -26.75 -23.74 12.93
C ARG A 283 -25.88 -23.04 13.98
N MET A 284 -24.88 -23.71 14.54
CA MET A 284 -24.02 -23.18 15.61
C MET A 284 -22.66 -22.69 15.11
N ALA A 285 -22.37 -22.75 13.80
CA ALA A 285 -21.07 -22.37 13.26
C ALA A 285 -20.63 -20.94 13.68
N LEU A 286 -19.39 -20.80 14.17
CA LEU A 286 -18.86 -19.49 14.55
C LEU A 286 -18.59 -18.61 13.32
N CYS A 287 -18.52 -17.29 13.53
CA CYS A 287 -18.18 -16.34 12.47
C CYS A 287 -16.76 -16.63 11.90
N CYS A 288 -16.59 -16.47 10.59
CA CYS A 288 -15.26 -16.56 9.98
C CYS A 288 -14.42 -15.29 10.18
N GLY A 289 -15.03 -14.16 10.55
CA GLY A 289 -14.37 -12.85 10.70
C GLY A 289 -14.43 -11.92 9.49
N GLU A 290 -14.98 -12.37 8.36
CA GLU A 290 -15.09 -11.57 7.13
C GLU A 290 -16.35 -10.68 7.09
N GLY A 291 -17.47 -11.20 7.61
CA GLY A 291 -18.79 -10.58 7.52
C GLY A 291 -18.84 -9.16 8.08
N GLY A 292 -19.63 -8.28 7.46
CA GLY A 292 -19.76 -6.87 7.84
C GLY A 292 -18.47 -6.05 7.67
N THR A 293 -17.41 -6.62 7.11
CA THR A 293 -16.06 -6.01 7.00
C THR A 293 -15.47 -5.59 8.34
N VAL A 294 -15.86 -6.30 9.41
CA VAL A 294 -15.41 -6.02 10.79
C VAL A 294 -13.91 -5.97 10.90
N GLY A 295 -13.16 -6.82 10.17
CA GLY A 295 -11.70 -6.83 10.21
C GLY A 295 -11.03 -5.50 9.82
N ALA A 296 -11.74 -4.60 9.13
CA ALA A 296 -11.24 -3.28 8.79
C ALA A 296 -11.36 -2.28 9.94
N LEU A 297 -12.44 -2.37 10.73
CA LEU A 297 -12.71 -1.48 11.86
C LEU A 297 -12.30 -2.06 13.22
N ALA A 298 -12.60 -3.33 13.49
CA ALA A 298 -12.26 -4.04 14.72
C ALA A 298 -11.53 -5.36 14.41
N PRO A 299 -10.25 -5.30 13.98
CA PRO A 299 -9.45 -6.47 13.62
C PRO A 299 -9.31 -7.49 14.76
N GLU A 300 -9.41 -7.04 16.02
CA GLU A 300 -9.39 -7.89 17.21
C GLU A 300 -10.54 -8.90 17.24
N PHE A 301 -11.77 -8.49 16.91
CA PHE A 301 -12.94 -9.38 16.92
C PHE A 301 -12.85 -10.38 15.77
N ALA A 302 -12.51 -9.90 14.57
CA ALA A 302 -12.26 -10.76 13.42
C ALA A 302 -11.11 -11.76 13.66
N GLY A 303 -10.07 -11.34 14.38
CA GLY A 303 -8.97 -12.20 14.81
C GLY A 303 -9.40 -13.26 15.82
N ASN A 304 -10.18 -12.88 16.84
CA ASN A 304 -10.67 -13.80 17.87
C ASN A 304 -11.52 -14.93 17.26
N TRP A 305 -12.51 -14.59 16.44
CA TRP A 305 -13.37 -15.59 15.80
C TRP A 305 -12.58 -16.55 14.89
N ARG A 306 -11.62 -16.03 14.11
CA ARG A 306 -10.74 -16.85 13.28
C ARG A 306 -9.89 -17.82 14.09
N GLU A 307 -9.30 -17.34 15.18
CA GLU A 307 -8.43 -18.20 16.00
C GLU A 307 -9.24 -19.30 16.70
N ARG A 308 -10.48 -19.00 17.13
CA ARG A 308 -11.42 -20.03 17.61
C ARG A 308 -11.70 -21.09 16.53
N ARG A 309 -11.99 -20.66 15.30
CA ARG A 309 -12.19 -21.59 14.17
C ARG A 309 -10.97 -22.43 13.85
N LYS A 310 -9.77 -21.86 13.91
CA LYS A 310 -8.52 -22.60 13.73
C LYS A 310 -8.34 -23.67 14.81
N ARG A 311 -8.62 -23.34 16.07
CA ARG A 311 -8.55 -24.32 17.19
C ARG A 311 -9.53 -25.46 16.99
N GLU A 312 -10.78 -25.14 16.64
CA GLU A 312 -11.82 -26.16 16.39
C GLU A 312 -11.50 -27.05 15.20
N ALA A 313 -10.94 -26.49 14.12
CA ALA A 313 -10.52 -27.27 12.97
C ALA A 313 -9.40 -28.27 13.32
N ALA A 314 -8.63 -28.01 14.40
CA ALA A 314 -7.58 -28.86 14.92
C ALA A 314 -6.61 -29.36 13.82
N GLY A 315 -6.20 -28.44 12.93
CA GLY A 315 -5.28 -28.74 11.83
C GLY A 315 -5.91 -29.38 10.58
N ARG A 316 -7.18 -29.82 10.66
CA ARG A 316 -7.90 -30.36 9.49
C ARG A 316 -8.15 -29.28 8.44
N ARG A 317 -8.27 -29.70 7.19
CA ARG A 317 -8.65 -28.81 6.09
C ARG A 317 -10.12 -28.41 6.25
N ILE A 318 -10.38 -27.11 6.20
CA ILE A 318 -11.72 -26.54 6.25
C ILE A 318 -12.29 -26.49 4.82
N ILE A 319 -13.46 -27.09 4.64
CA ILE A 319 -14.27 -26.96 3.42
C ILE A 319 -15.38 -25.94 3.71
N THR A 320 -15.52 -24.95 2.85
CA THR A 320 -16.60 -23.97 2.94
C THR A 320 -17.15 -23.65 1.56
N TYR A 321 -18.40 -23.24 1.49
CA TYR A 321 -19.10 -22.91 0.25
C TYR A 321 -19.34 -21.40 0.12
N CYS A 322 -18.55 -20.59 0.84
CA CYS A 322 -18.45 -19.15 0.64
C CYS A 322 -17.02 -18.74 0.27
N ALA A 323 -16.85 -18.09 -0.88
CA ALA A 323 -15.54 -17.59 -1.33
C ALA A 323 -14.92 -16.57 -0.34
N GLY A 324 -15.73 -15.78 0.36
CA GLY A 324 -15.28 -14.87 1.42
C GLY A 324 -14.72 -15.63 2.61
N CYS A 325 -15.46 -16.62 3.14
CA CYS A 325 -14.98 -17.49 4.21
C CYS A 325 -13.69 -18.22 3.81
N ALA A 326 -13.64 -18.77 2.59
CA ALA A 326 -12.45 -19.46 2.08
C ALA A 326 -11.23 -18.54 2.03
N HIS A 327 -11.42 -17.30 1.57
CA HIS A 327 -10.35 -16.30 1.53
C HIS A 327 -9.87 -15.87 2.91
N HIS A 328 -10.78 -15.77 3.89
CA HIS A 328 -10.47 -15.24 5.20
C HIS A 328 -9.90 -16.30 6.16
N LEU A 329 -10.37 -17.54 6.09
CA LEU A 329 -9.91 -18.66 6.92
C LEU A 329 -8.58 -19.26 6.43
N LYS A 330 -8.23 -19.14 5.14
CA LYS A 330 -6.96 -19.67 4.61
C LYS A 330 -5.72 -19.11 5.31
N SER A 331 -5.82 -17.95 5.96
CA SER A 331 -4.69 -17.34 6.69
C SER A 331 -4.39 -18.05 8.02
N VAL A 332 -5.33 -18.85 8.54
CA VAL A 332 -5.23 -19.50 9.85
C VAL A 332 -5.30 -21.03 9.76
N ALA A 333 -5.98 -21.59 8.75
CA ALA A 333 -6.07 -23.03 8.53
C ALA A 333 -6.14 -23.36 7.02
N PRO A 334 -5.64 -24.53 6.58
CA PRO A 334 -5.83 -24.97 5.20
C PRO A 334 -7.31 -24.95 4.85
N THR A 335 -7.70 -24.15 3.86
CA THR A 335 -9.12 -23.93 3.53
C THR A 335 -9.33 -24.04 2.03
N SER A 336 -10.33 -24.81 1.61
CA SER A 336 -10.73 -24.97 0.22
C SER A 336 -12.20 -24.60 0.05
N HIS A 337 -12.56 -24.10 -1.13
CA HIS A 337 -13.97 -23.89 -1.45
C HIS A 337 -14.60 -25.22 -1.87
N ILE A 338 -15.89 -25.46 -1.60
CA ILE A 338 -16.55 -26.72 -1.97
C ILE A 338 -16.47 -27.00 -3.48
N VAL A 339 -16.55 -25.94 -4.29
CA VAL A 339 -16.42 -26.03 -5.76
C VAL A 339 -15.04 -26.58 -6.17
N ASP A 340 -14.00 -26.27 -5.40
CA ASP A 340 -12.66 -26.80 -5.65
C ASP A 340 -12.64 -28.31 -5.40
N LEU A 341 -13.29 -28.75 -4.30
CA LEU A 341 -13.36 -30.15 -3.90
C LEU A 341 -14.19 -30.99 -4.89
N ILE A 342 -15.35 -30.51 -5.33
CA ILE A 342 -16.23 -31.30 -6.20
C ILE A 342 -15.76 -31.37 -7.66
N LEU A 343 -14.93 -30.42 -8.12
CA LEU A 343 -14.42 -30.41 -9.50
C LEU A 343 -12.99 -30.95 -9.63
N GLU A 344 -12.17 -30.78 -8.59
CA GLU A 344 -10.75 -31.14 -8.58
C GLU A 344 -10.34 -31.70 -7.19
N PRO A 345 -10.94 -32.83 -6.75
CA PRO A 345 -10.86 -33.30 -5.36
C PRO A 345 -9.44 -33.51 -4.85
N GLU A 346 -8.59 -34.20 -5.64
CA GLU A 346 -7.19 -34.46 -5.28
C GLU A 346 -6.38 -33.17 -5.14
N ALA A 347 -6.54 -32.24 -6.10
CA ALA A 347 -5.87 -30.95 -6.06
C ALA A 347 -6.36 -30.09 -4.88
N ALA A 348 -7.65 -30.15 -4.56
CA ALA A 348 -8.25 -29.41 -3.45
C ALA A 348 -7.71 -29.88 -2.11
N MET A 349 -7.53 -31.19 -1.93
CA MET A 349 -6.94 -31.79 -0.74
C MET A 349 -5.45 -31.48 -0.63
N ALA A 350 -4.72 -31.55 -1.75
CA ALA A 350 -3.31 -31.16 -1.83
C ALA A 350 -3.07 -29.64 -1.70
N GLY A 351 -4.13 -28.82 -1.72
CA GLY A 351 -4.03 -27.35 -1.69
C GLY A 351 -3.40 -26.76 -2.96
N LYS A 352 -3.50 -27.46 -4.09
CA LYS A 352 -2.91 -27.09 -5.38
C LYS A 352 -3.91 -26.44 -6.36
N VAL A 353 -5.17 -26.29 -5.99
CA VAL A 353 -6.19 -25.66 -6.84
C VAL A 353 -5.84 -24.21 -7.13
N LYS A 354 -5.95 -23.83 -8.41
CA LYS A 354 -5.62 -22.49 -8.89
C LYS A 354 -6.69 -21.48 -8.46
N VAL A 355 -6.36 -20.65 -7.47
CA VAL A 355 -7.22 -19.54 -7.02
C VAL A 355 -6.55 -18.21 -7.35
N SER A 356 -7.20 -17.40 -8.19
CA SER A 356 -6.64 -16.12 -8.63
C SER A 356 -6.75 -15.03 -7.56
N GLY A 357 -5.68 -14.24 -7.40
CA GLY A 357 -5.63 -13.04 -6.55
C GLY A 357 -5.82 -11.75 -7.34
N ALA A 358 -6.06 -10.64 -6.64
CA ALA A 358 -6.07 -9.31 -7.27
C ALA A 358 -4.65 -8.94 -7.76
N PRO A 359 -4.49 -8.27 -8.91
CA PRO A 359 -5.54 -7.70 -9.77
C PRO A 359 -6.11 -8.67 -10.83
N PHE A 360 -5.54 -9.88 -10.98
CA PHE A 360 -5.93 -10.84 -12.02
C PHE A 360 -7.40 -11.27 -11.95
N THR A 361 -8.02 -11.23 -10.76
CA THR A 361 -9.46 -11.48 -10.60
C THR A 361 -10.33 -10.60 -11.51
N TYR A 362 -9.94 -9.34 -11.75
CA TYR A 362 -10.69 -8.46 -12.66
C TYR A 362 -10.52 -8.88 -14.12
N LEU A 363 -9.29 -9.24 -14.53
CA LEU A 363 -9.05 -9.73 -15.88
C LEU A 363 -9.85 -11.01 -16.16
N ASN A 364 -9.90 -11.93 -15.20
CA ASN A 364 -10.68 -13.16 -15.28
C ASN A 364 -12.17 -12.87 -15.47
N ARG A 365 -12.74 -11.91 -14.73
CA ARG A 365 -14.15 -11.52 -14.90
C ARG A 365 -14.46 -11.00 -16.31
N LEU A 366 -13.55 -10.20 -16.90
CA LEU A 366 -13.72 -9.70 -18.27
C LEU A 366 -13.63 -10.83 -19.29
N ARG A 367 -12.65 -11.73 -19.14
CA ARG A 367 -12.50 -12.91 -20.00
C ARG A 367 -13.72 -13.82 -19.92
N LEU A 368 -14.21 -14.07 -18.71
CA LEU A 368 -15.39 -14.92 -18.46
C LEU A 368 -16.66 -14.31 -19.08
N LYS A 369 -16.86 -13.00 -18.91
CA LYS A 369 -17.95 -12.28 -19.59
C LYS A 369 -17.89 -12.45 -21.10
N ASN A 370 -16.71 -12.26 -21.70
CA ASN A 370 -16.52 -12.43 -23.14
C ASN A 370 -16.73 -13.88 -23.59
N HIS A 371 -16.36 -14.87 -22.76
CA HIS A 371 -16.62 -16.28 -23.02
C HIS A 371 -18.14 -16.52 -23.09
N PHE A 372 -18.90 -16.15 -22.06
CA PHE A 372 -20.34 -16.39 -22.06
C PHE A 372 -21.10 -15.61 -23.15
N ARG A 373 -20.64 -14.41 -23.51
CA ARG A 373 -21.19 -13.67 -24.67
C ARG A 373 -21.07 -14.44 -25.99
N LYS A 374 -20.10 -15.34 -26.11
CA LYS A 374 -19.88 -16.15 -27.31
C LYS A 374 -20.58 -17.50 -27.24
N THR A 375 -20.72 -18.08 -26.03
CA THR A 375 -21.18 -19.46 -25.86
C THR A 375 -22.64 -19.60 -25.45
N VAL A 376 -23.24 -18.57 -24.87
CA VAL A 376 -24.66 -18.58 -24.48
C VAL A 376 -25.50 -17.96 -25.60
N PRO A 377 -26.45 -18.72 -26.20
CA PRO A 377 -27.33 -18.21 -27.24
C PRO A 377 -28.44 -17.33 -26.61
N ALA A 378 -28.06 -16.13 -26.18
CA ALA A 378 -28.96 -15.22 -25.49
C ALA A 378 -29.96 -14.59 -26.47
N ALA A 379 -31.25 -14.86 -26.27
CA ALA A 379 -32.34 -14.17 -26.95
C ALA A 379 -32.53 -12.76 -26.38
N VAL A 380 -32.35 -12.61 -25.06
CA VAL A 380 -32.29 -11.33 -24.38
C VAL A 380 -30.92 -11.16 -23.73
N SER A 381 -30.28 -10.02 -24.00
CA SER A 381 -29.01 -9.68 -23.37
C SER A 381 -28.97 -8.23 -22.89
N ARG A 382 -28.39 -8.01 -21.70
CA ARG A 382 -28.12 -6.67 -21.19
C ARG A 382 -26.81 -6.57 -20.43
N GLU A 383 -26.33 -5.35 -20.28
CA GLU A 383 -25.33 -4.96 -19.29
C GLU A 383 -25.98 -3.95 -18.33
N ARG A 384 -25.55 -3.93 -17.07
CA ARG A 384 -26.08 -2.99 -16.08
C ARG A 384 -25.58 -1.57 -16.38
N THR A 385 -26.52 -0.67 -16.60
CA THR A 385 -26.29 0.77 -16.81
C THR A 385 -26.83 1.62 -15.66
N PHE A 386 -27.77 1.10 -14.89
CA PHE A 386 -28.34 1.79 -13.73
C PHE A 386 -27.30 1.99 -12.63
N THR A 387 -27.29 3.19 -12.06
CA THR A 387 -26.52 3.54 -10.86
C THR A 387 -27.40 4.42 -9.98
N SER A 388 -27.60 4.05 -8.72
CA SER A 388 -28.23 4.94 -7.75
C SER A 388 -27.30 6.12 -7.50
N GLY A 389 -27.84 7.34 -7.62
CA GLY A 389 -27.13 8.61 -7.74
C GLY A 389 -26.31 9.08 -6.53
N GLU A 390 -25.77 8.18 -5.70
CA GLU A 390 -24.68 8.54 -4.80
C GLU A 390 -23.46 8.91 -5.63
N THR A 391 -23.38 10.20 -5.96
CA THR A 391 -22.29 10.79 -6.72
C THR A 391 -20.97 10.28 -6.16
N ALA A 392 -20.24 9.53 -6.98
CA ALA A 392 -18.81 9.43 -6.77
C ALA A 392 -18.35 10.88 -6.67
N LYS A 393 -17.84 11.31 -5.51
CA LYS A 393 -17.11 12.57 -5.38
C LYS A 393 -15.90 12.44 -6.31
N GLY A 394 -16.11 12.71 -7.59
CA GLY A 394 -15.16 12.65 -8.70
C GLY A 394 -14.13 13.77 -8.64
N GLY A 395 -14.09 14.50 -7.52
CA GLY A 395 -13.08 15.52 -7.26
C GLY A 395 -11.73 14.94 -6.85
N GLY A 396 -11.55 13.63 -6.65
CA GLY A 396 -10.24 13.09 -6.24
C GLY A 396 -9.15 13.38 -7.26
N LEU A 397 -9.37 13.01 -8.52
CA LEU A 397 -8.39 13.23 -9.59
C LEU A 397 -8.24 14.72 -9.91
N LEU A 398 -9.33 15.47 -10.03
CA LEU A 398 -9.29 16.91 -10.33
C LEU A 398 -8.64 17.72 -9.19
N ARG A 399 -8.90 17.37 -7.92
CA ARG A 399 -8.27 18.00 -6.75
C ARG A 399 -6.81 17.59 -6.62
N SER A 400 -6.46 16.34 -6.91
CA SER A 400 -5.06 15.91 -7.00
C SER A 400 -4.33 16.61 -8.15
N LEU A 401 -4.96 16.76 -9.31
CA LEU A 401 -4.42 17.50 -10.45
C LEU A 401 -4.30 19.00 -10.15
N LEU A 402 -5.27 19.60 -9.44
CA LEU A 402 -5.19 20.99 -8.97
C LEU A 402 -4.10 21.19 -7.93
N ILE A 403 -3.91 20.26 -6.99
CA ILE A 403 -2.81 20.31 -6.01
C ILE A 403 -1.46 20.15 -6.71
N ILE A 404 -1.35 19.24 -7.68
CA ILE A 404 -0.13 19.07 -8.49
C ILE A 404 0.12 20.33 -9.33
N ALA A 405 -0.91 20.90 -9.96
CA ALA A 405 -0.79 22.14 -10.74
C ALA A 405 -0.43 23.34 -9.87
N LEU A 406 -0.93 23.43 -8.64
CA LEU A 406 -0.57 24.47 -7.67
C LEU A 406 0.89 24.30 -7.21
N LEU A 407 1.34 23.07 -6.94
CA LEU A 407 2.73 22.77 -6.58
C LEU A 407 3.69 23.08 -7.73
N VAL A 408 3.34 22.65 -8.95
CA VAL A 408 4.11 22.96 -10.17
C VAL A 408 4.11 24.48 -10.42
N GLY A 409 2.97 25.15 -10.28
CA GLY A 409 2.85 26.60 -10.40
C GLY A 409 3.70 27.36 -9.39
N ALA A 410 3.75 26.91 -8.13
CA ALA A 410 4.61 27.49 -7.10
C ALA A 410 6.11 27.29 -7.42
N ILE A 411 6.50 26.10 -7.90
CA ILE A 411 7.88 25.81 -8.32
C ILE A 411 8.27 26.68 -9.52
N VAL A 412 7.39 26.79 -10.52
CA VAL A 412 7.60 27.63 -11.70
C VAL A 412 7.66 29.10 -11.32
N ALA A 413 6.78 29.59 -10.43
CA ALA A 413 6.81 30.96 -9.94
C ALA A 413 8.13 31.28 -9.21
N VAL A 414 8.66 30.37 -8.38
CA VAL A 414 9.97 30.53 -7.72
C VAL A 414 11.12 30.57 -8.72
N ARG A 415 11.02 29.83 -9.84
CA ARG A 415 12.03 29.83 -10.90
C ARG A 415 11.96 31.08 -11.79
N VAL A 416 10.76 31.51 -12.16
CA VAL A 416 10.52 32.65 -13.06
C VAL A 416 10.76 33.99 -12.34
N THR A 417 10.43 34.10 -11.05
CA THR A 417 10.71 35.30 -10.25
C THR A 417 12.21 35.47 -9.93
N GLY A 418 13.05 34.49 -10.27
CA GLY A 418 14.48 34.55 -9.95
C GLY A 418 14.79 34.43 -8.46
N ALA A 419 13.84 33.94 -7.64
CA ALA A 419 14.04 33.72 -6.20
C ALA A 419 15.22 32.78 -5.89
N THR A 420 15.63 31.96 -6.85
CA THR A 420 16.85 31.15 -6.78
C THR A 420 18.14 31.97 -6.73
N ARG A 421 18.16 33.22 -7.24
CA ARG A 421 19.30 34.15 -7.11
C ARG A 421 19.45 34.70 -5.68
N TYR A 422 18.38 34.74 -4.89
CA TYR A 422 18.44 35.12 -3.47
C TYR A 422 18.96 33.98 -2.56
N LEU A 423 19.08 32.76 -3.10
CA LEU A 423 19.69 31.62 -2.44
C LEU A 423 21.20 31.49 -2.75
N GLU A 424 21.75 32.36 -3.60
CA GLU A 424 23.19 32.42 -3.84
C GLU A 424 23.91 33.05 -2.62
N GLN A 425 24.99 32.40 -2.21
CA GLN A 425 25.67 32.58 -0.94
C GLN A 425 26.19 34.01 -0.71
N GLU A 426 26.49 34.75 -1.80
CA GLU A 426 26.99 36.12 -1.76
C GLU A 426 25.87 37.16 -1.58
N THR A 427 24.70 36.93 -2.17
CA THR A 427 23.54 37.84 -2.07
C THR A 427 22.83 37.70 -0.74
N LEU A 428 22.77 36.48 -0.17
CA LEU A 428 22.22 36.25 1.17
C LEU A 428 23.11 36.90 2.25
N ARG A 429 24.43 36.87 2.05
CA ARG A 429 25.40 37.48 2.97
C ARG A 429 25.36 39.01 2.89
N SER A 430 25.29 39.59 1.68
CA SER A 430 25.20 41.05 1.50
C SER A 430 23.84 41.63 1.93
N ALA A 431 22.74 40.92 1.66
CA ALA A 431 21.40 41.32 2.11
C ALA A 431 21.29 41.30 3.64
N ILE A 432 21.86 40.30 4.32
CA ILE A 432 21.79 40.17 5.78
C ILE A 432 22.81 41.05 6.50
N GLN A 433 24.01 41.27 5.95
CA GLN A 433 24.97 42.25 6.47
C GLN A 433 24.41 43.68 6.42
N GLY A 434 23.51 43.98 5.46
CA GLY A 434 22.78 45.25 5.41
C GLY A 434 21.80 45.50 6.56
N TYR A 435 21.38 44.46 7.30
CA TYR A 435 20.45 44.57 8.45
C TYR A 435 21.14 44.68 9.82
N GLY A 436 22.48 44.57 9.88
CA GLY A 436 23.25 44.77 11.13
C GLY A 436 22.70 43.99 12.33
N VAL A 437 22.30 44.71 13.38
CA VAL A 437 21.77 44.16 14.65
C VAL A 437 20.42 43.45 14.50
N LEU A 438 19.67 43.70 13.41
CA LEU A 438 18.34 43.08 13.17
C LEU A 438 18.42 41.70 12.50
N ALA A 439 19.59 41.27 12.03
CA ALA A 439 19.77 39.99 11.35
C ALA A 439 19.25 38.76 12.14
N PRO A 440 19.48 38.63 13.47
CA PRO A 440 18.91 37.54 14.25
C PRO A 440 17.38 37.57 14.28
N ALA A 441 16.76 38.74 14.44
CA ALA A 441 15.30 38.86 14.53
C ALA A 441 14.62 38.44 13.22
N VAL A 442 15.18 38.83 12.07
CA VAL A 442 14.69 38.42 10.76
C VAL A 442 14.83 36.90 10.56
N TYR A 443 15.99 36.33 10.91
CA TYR A 443 16.21 34.88 10.86
C TYR A 443 15.20 34.12 11.72
N MET A 444 14.99 34.58 12.96
CA MET A 444 14.06 33.95 13.90
C MET A 444 12.61 34.02 13.41
N LEU A 445 12.20 35.14 12.79
CA LEU A 445 10.88 35.29 12.19
C LEU A 445 10.68 34.32 11.02
N VAL A 446 11.66 34.24 10.10
CA VAL A 446 11.60 33.34 8.95
C VAL A 446 11.51 31.88 9.41
N TYR A 447 12.33 31.46 10.37
CA TYR A 447 12.27 30.09 10.89
C TYR A 447 10.94 29.85 11.62
N THR A 448 10.44 30.80 12.41
CA THR A 448 9.14 30.63 13.10
C THR A 448 7.99 30.41 12.13
N LEU A 449 7.98 31.08 10.98
CA LEU A 449 6.93 30.93 9.96
C LEU A 449 7.12 29.67 9.08
N ALA A 450 8.35 29.19 8.92
CA ALA A 450 8.68 28.09 8.01
C ALA A 450 7.88 26.79 8.26
N PRO A 451 7.73 26.27 9.50
CA PRO A 451 6.92 25.09 9.75
C PRO A 451 5.43 25.27 9.43
N ALA A 452 4.90 26.48 9.65
CA ALA A 452 3.52 26.80 9.30
C ALA A 452 3.32 26.79 7.77
N LEU A 453 4.31 27.27 7.01
CA LEU A 453 4.31 27.33 5.56
C LEU A 453 4.86 26.07 4.86
N PHE A 454 5.10 24.98 5.60
CA PHE A 454 5.69 23.73 5.09
C PHE A 454 7.08 23.88 4.42
N LEU A 455 7.82 24.95 4.75
CA LEU A 455 9.19 25.14 4.25
C LEU A 455 10.16 24.16 4.94
N PRO A 456 11.17 23.63 4.22
CA PRO A 456 12.14 22.70 4.80
C PRO A 456 13.02 23.42 5.84
N GLY A 457 13.09 22.86 7.06
CA GLY A 457 13.87 23.46 8.16
C GLY A 457 15.38 23.29 8.05
N LEU A 458 15.86 22.23 7.38
CA LEU A 458 17.30 21.93 7.28
C LEU A 458 18.12 23.05 6.59
N PRO A 459 17.70 23.60 5.43
CA PRO A 459 18.38 24.75 4.83
C PRO A 459 18.48 25.94 5.78
N ILE A 460 17.40 26.24 6.51
CA ILE A 460 17.35 27.38 7.44
C ILE A 460 18.30 27.15 8.62
N THR A 461 18.33 25.93 9.19
CA THR A 461 19.29 25.55 10.24
C THR A 461 20.74 25.73 9.78
N ILE A 462 21.09 25.31 8.54
CA ILE A 462 22.45 25.45 8.00
C ILE A 462 22.83 26.93 7.88
N VAL A 463 21.91 27.76 7.40
CA VAL A 463 22.10 29.22 7.33
C VAL A 463 22.35 29.80 8.73
N GLY A 464 21.62 29.33 9.75
CA GLY A 464 21.82 29.77 11.14
C GLY A 464 23.23 29.53 11.67
N GLY A 465 23.84 28.38 11.36
CA GLY A 465 25.21 28.09 11.78
C GLY A 465 26.27 28.84 11.00
N ILE A 466 26.04 29.06 9.69
CA ILE A 466 26.94 29.85 8.85
C ILE A 466 26.94 31.34 9.25
N LEU A 467 25.78 31.91 9.59
CA LEU A 467 25.65 33.34 9.86
C LEU A 467 25.98 33.74 11.30
N PHE A 468 25.56 32.94 12.29
CA PHE A 468 25.63 33.32 13.71
C PHE A 468 26.64 32.49 14.51
N GLY A 469 27.33 31.55 13.86
CA GLY A 469 28.31 30.68 14.50
C GLY A 469 27.69 29.62 15.43
N PRO A 470 28.53 28.83 16.11
CA PRO A 470 28.08 27.63 16.81
C PRO A 470 27.23 27.90 18.05
N PHE A 471 27.47 28.99 18.78
CA PHE A 471 26.75 29.29 20.02
C PHE A 471 25.43 30.02 19.76
N TRP A 472 25.50 31.21 19.14
CA TRP A 472 24.32 32.01 18.84
C TRP A 472 23.42 31.37 17.77
N GLY A 473 24.01 30.65 16.81
CA GLY A 473 23.25 29.86 15.84
C GLY A 473 22.37 28.79 16.48
N VAL A 474 22.83 28.13 17.56
CA VAL A 474 22.01 27.16 18.31
C VAL A 474 20.86 27.86 19.00
N ILE A 475 21.14 28.95 19.73
CA ILE A 475 20.12 29.69 20.51
C ILE A 475 19.01 30.19 19.59
N TYR A 476 19.36 30.88 18.50
CA TYR A 476 18.35 31.43 17.57
C TYR A 476 17.58 30.32 16.85
N THR A 477 18.25 29.24 16.45
CA THR A 477 17.62 28.15 15.72
C THR A 477 16.68 27.32 16.58
N ILE A 478 17.09 26.90 17.77
CA ILE A 478 16.24 26.06 18.63
C ILE A 478 15.01 26.81 19.13
N THR A 479 15.19 28.09 19.46
CA THR A 479 14.09 28.96 19.91
C THR A 479 13.06 29.12 18.81
N SER A 480 13.50 29.48 17.60
CA SER A 480 12.60 29.73 16.48
C SER A 480 11.97 28.46 15.92
N ALA A 481 12.71 27.35 15.87
CA ALA A 481 12.17 26.04 15.48
C ALA A 481 11.09 25.56 16.46
N THR A 482 11.28 25.79 17.76
CA THR A 482 10.31 25.45 18.80
C THR A 482 9.06 26.32 18.70
N ILE A 483 9.21 27.64 18.54
CA ILE A 483 8.08 28.55 18.36
C ILE A 483 7.30 28.21 17.09
N GLY A 484 7.98 27.97 15.97
CA GLY A 484 7.33 27.58 14.71
C GLY A 484 6.63 26.22 14.80
N ALA A 485 7.22 25.25 15.51
CA ALA A 485 6.56 23.97 15.80
C ALA A 485 5.31 24.14 16.67
N CYS A 486 5.34 25.06 17.64
CA CYS A 486 4.18 25.42 18.47
C CYS A 486 3.10 26.12 17.65
N LEU A 487 3.47 27.02 16.74
CA LEU A 487 2.54 27.71 15.86
C LEU A 487 1.80 26.71 14.96
N ALA A 488 2.51 25.83 14.26
CA ALA A 488 1.90 24.79 13.42
C ALA A 488 0.98 23.85 14.23
N PHE A 489 1.38 23.51 15.46
CA PHE A 489 0.56 22.72 16.38
C PHE A 489 -0.74 23.42 16.78
N LEU A 490 -0.68 24.72 17.12
CA LEU A 490 -1.85 25.51 17.52
C LEU A 490 -2.79 25.76 16.34
N ILE A 491 -2.24 26.06 15.14
CA ILE A 491 -3.02 26.16 13.90
C ILE A 491 -3.80 24.87 13.66
N SER A 492 -3.13 23.72 13.75
CA SER A 492 -3.79 22.42 13.60
C SER A 492 -4.88 22.19 14.65
N ARG A 493 -4.61 22.53 15.91
CA ARG A 493 -5.50 22.31 17.05
C ARG A 493 -6.78 23.14 17.00
N TYR A 494 -6.68 24.41 16.60
CA TYR A 494 -7.83 25.31 16.64
C TYR A 494 -8.50 25.50 15.27
N ALA A 495 -7.75 25.44 14.16
CA ALA A 495 -8.31 25.66 12.82
C ALA A 495 -8.68 24.35 12.09
N ALA A 496 -7.94 23.25 12.30
CA ALA A 496 -8.11 22.01 11.52
C ALA A 496 -8.80 20.87 12.27
N ARG A 497 -8.70 20.83 13.60
CA ARG A 497 -9.17 19.71 14.44
C ARG A 497 -10.63 19.35 14.21
N GLY A 498 -11.54 20.34 14.21
CA GLY A 498 -12.97 20.09 13.98
C GLY A 498 -13.28 19.52 12.59
N TRP A 499 -12.50 19.88 11.56
CA TRP A 499 -12.65 19.32 10.21
C TRP A 499 -12.07 17.91 10.09
N VAL A 500 -10.96 17.65 10.77
CA VAL A 500 -10.26 16.35 10.74
C VAL A 500 -10.96 15.30 11.61
N GLU A 501 -11.43 15.64 12.81
CA GLU A 501 -12.18 14.72 13.69
C GLU A 501 -13.48 14.23 13.03
N ARG A 502 -14.08 15.04 12.14
CA ARG A 502 -15.22 14.62 11.31
C ARG A 502 -14.86 13.62 10.22
N LYS A 503 -13.57 13.49 9.85
CA LYS A 503 -13.09 12.65 8.73
C LYS A 503 -12.25 11.44 9.15
N LEU A 504 -11.54 11.52 10.28
CA LEU A 504 -10.71 10.45 10.82
C LEU A 504 -11.47 9.77 11.97
N VAL A 505 -12.41 8.90 11.62
CA VAL A 505 -13.22 8.13 12.57
C VAL A 505 -12.90 6.65 12.41
N GLY A 506 -12.16 6.09 13.36
CA GLY A 506 -11.84 4.66 13.40
C GLY A 506 -11.31 4.24 14.77
N SER A 507 -11.53 2.99 15.16
CA SER A 507 -11.09 2.42 16.46
C SER A 507 -9.57 2.55 16.67
N ARG A 508 -8.80 2.51 15.57
CA ARG A 508 -7.34 2.69 15.56
C ARG A 508 -6.93 4.12 15.89
N TRP A 509 -7.66 5.12 15.38
CA TRP A 509 -7.42 6.52 15.73
C TRP A 509 -7.75 6.75 17.20
N GLN A 510 -8.85 6.20 17.71
CA GLN A 510 -9.19 6.30 19.12
C GLN A 510 -8.20 5.58 20.05
N LYS A 511 -7.68 4.41 19.65
CA LYS A 511 -6.61 3.72 20.40
C LYS A 511 -5.30 4.52 20.37
N LEU A 512 -4.93 5.06 19.20
CA LEU A 512 -3.73 5.90 19.06
C LEU A 512 -3.87 7.19 19.87
N ASP A 513 -5.01 7.86 19.81
CA ASP A 513 -5.28 9.09 20.55
C ASP A 513 -5.29 8.85 22.06
N ARG A 514 -5.83 7.70 22.54
CA ARG A 514 -5.76 7.28 23.96
C ARG A 514 -4.34 6.95 24.43
N GLU A 515 -3.53 6.28 23.61
CA GLU A 515 -2.12 5.99 23.95
C GLU A 515 -1.25 7.26 23.95
N VAL A 516 -1.50 8.15 22.98
CA VAL A 516 -0.85 9.47 22.91
C VAL A 516 -1.30 10.38 24.06
N GLU A 517 -2.54 10.25 24.54
CA GLU A 517 -3.04 10.95 25.75
C GLU A 517 -2.29 10.51 27.02
N ARG A 518 -2.05 9.20 27.20
CA ARG A 518 -1.33 8.66 28.38
C ARG A 518 0.18 8.93 28.36
N HIS A 519 0.81 8.92 27.19
CA HIS A 519 2.28 8.99 27.05
C HIS A 519 2.79 10.16 26.19
N GLY A 520 1.99 11.22 26.03
CA GLY A 520 2.20 12.26 25.01
C GLY A 520 3.60 12.87 24.94
N TRP A 521 4.22 13.19 26.08
CA TRP A 521 5.57 13.76 26.07
C TRP A 521 6.64 12.76 25.62
N LYS A 522 6.48 11.47 25.94
CA LYS A 522 7.42 10.40 25.53
C LYS A 522 7.35 10.15 24.02
N VAL A 523 6.14 10.22 23.45
CA VAL A 523 5.93 10.06 22.01
C VAL A 523 6.56 11.24 21.25
N VAL A 524 6.34 12.47 21.72
CA VAL A 524 6.99 13.66 21.15
C VAL A 524 8.50 13.56 21.29
N ALA A 525 9.03 13.25 22.46
CA ALA A 525 10.47 13.08 22.70
C ALA A 525 11.10 12.05 21.74
N PHE A 526 10.48 10.88 21.61
CA PHE A 526 10.97 9.80 20.74
C PHE A 526 11.00 10.22 19.26
N THR A 527 9.95 10.88 18.78
CA THR A 527 9.89 11.34 17.38
C THR A 527 10.84 12.50 17.07
N ARG A 528 11.25 13.29 18.07
CA ARG A 528 12.28 14.33 17.90
C ARG A 528 13.71 13.75 17.91
N LEU A 529 13.94 12.72 18.70
CA LEU A 529 15.23 12.01 18.72
C LEU A 529 15.45 11.14 17.49
N ILE A 530 14.37 10.60 16.90
CA ILE A 530 14.44 9.68 15.76
C ILE A 530 13.61 10.27 14.60
N PRO A 531 14.25 10.97 13.64
CA PRO A 531 13.58 11.66 12.56
C PRO A 531 13.13 10.69 11.45
N LEU A 532 12.21 9.78 11.78
CA LEU A 532 11.58 8.87 10.80
C LEU A 532 10.56 9.58 9.91
N PHE A 533 10.00 10.69 10.39
CA PHE A 533 8.89 11.40 9.75
C PHE A 533 9.23 12.88 9.53
N PRO A 534 8.69 13.52 8.47
CA PRO A 534 8.94 14.93 8.20
C PRO A 534 8.51 15.85 9.34
N PHE A 535 9.41 16.75 9.75
CA PHE A 535 9.23 17.69 10.87
C PHE A 535 7.92 18.49 10.79
N ASN A 536 7.63 19.06 9.61
CA ASN A 536 6.42 19.87 9.40
C ASN A 536 5.15 19.05 9.60
N LEU A 537 5.10 17.85 9.03
CA LEU A 537 3.93 16.97 9.14
C LEU A 537 3.67 16.53 10.59
N LEU A 538 4.73 16.22 11.34
CA LEU A 538 4.62 15.85 12.75
C LEU A 538 4.00 16.96 13.60
N ASN A 539 4.37 18.22 13.37
CA ASN A 539 3.87 19.35 14.15
C ASN A 539 2.34 19.49 14.01
N TYR A 540 1.83 19.37 12.79
CA TYR A 540 0.39 19.35 12.51
C TYR A 540 -0.28 18.10 13.08
N ALA A 541 0.34 16.93 12.94
CA ALA A 541 -0.21 15.66 13.45
C ALA A 541 -0.38 15.70 14.97
N PHE A 542 0.61 16.18 15.73
CA PHE A 542 0.49 16.30 17.19
C PHE A 542 -0.58 17.32 17.60
N GLY A 543 -0.80 18.39 16.84
CA GLY A 543 -1.88 19.35 17.11
C GLY A 543 -3.28 18.74 17.01
N LEU A 544 -3.45 17.69 16.19
CA LEU A 544 -4.69 16.92 16.04
C LEU A 544 -4.91 15.89 17.15
N THR A 545 -3.87 15.53 17.90
CA THR A 545 -3.96 14.59 19.04
C THR A 545 -4.28 15.31 20.34
N LYS A 546 -4.59 14.57 21.41
CA LYS A 546 -4.81 15.10 22.77
C LYS A 546 -3.55 15.48 23.57
N VAL A 547 -2.35 15.55 22.97
CA VAL A 547 -1.14 15.95 23.71
C VAL A 547 -1.28 17.36 24.31
N LYS A 548 -0.96 17.53 25.59
CA LYS A 548 -0.94 18.84 26.26
C LYS A 548 0.10 19.75 25.60
N PHE A 549 -0.26 21.02 25.34
CA PHE A 549 0.63 21.97 24.66
C PHE A 549 2.00 22.09 25.34
N LEU A 550 2.02 22.20 26.67
CA LEU A 550 3.26 22.33 27.43
C LEU A 550 4.17 21.10 27.28
N HIS A 551 3.60 19.89 27.28
CA HIS A 551 4.35 18.65 27.06
C HIS A 551 4.97 18.63 25.65
N TYR A 552 4.22 19.10 24.65
CA TYR A 552 4.72 19.19 23.28
C TYR A 552 5.84 20.24 23.14
N ALA A 553 5.67 21.44 23.70
CA ALA A 553 6.63 22.54 23.61
C ALA A 553 7.96 22.19 24.31
N VAL A 554 7.89 21.74 25.57
CA VAL A 554 9.08 21.37 26.35
C VAL A 554 9.80 20.17 25.73
N ALA A 555 9.07 19.12 25.35
CA ALA A 555 9.69 17.96 24.72
C ALA A 555 10.31 18.32 23.35
N THR A 556 9.67 19.20 22.58
CA THR A 556 10.24 19.65 21.30
C THR A 556 11.54 20.44 21.51
N PHE A 557 11.58 21.37 22.47
CA PHE A 557 12.79 22.14 22.79
C PHE A 557 13.95 21.24 23.26
N VAL A 558 13.69 20.40 24.28
CA VAL A 558 14.73 19.59 24.93
C VAL A 558 15.27 18.51 24.00
N PHE A 559 14.40 17.78 23.30
CA PHE A 559 14.81 16.61 22.53
C PHE A 559 15.28 16.92 21.10
N MET A 560 15.06 18.14 20.60
CA MET A 560 15.70 18.62 19.36
C MET A 560 17.08 19.24 19.60
N LEU A 561 17.36 19.71 20.82
CA LEU A 561 18.59 20.44 21.15
C LEU A 561 19.87 19.68 20.76
N PRO A 562 20.03 18.36 21.04
CA PRO A 562 21.26 17.64 20.67
C PRO A 562 21.50 17.61 19.16
N ALA A 563 20.46 17.36 18.37
CA ALA A 563 20.55 17.36 16.90
C ALA A 563 20.82 18.78 16.37
N CYS A 564 20.17 19.79 16.95
CA CYS A 564 20.38 21.20 16.60
C CYS A 564 21.84 21.63 16.81
N ILE A 565 22.43 21.29 17.97
CA ILE A 565 23.84 21.57 18.26
C ILE A 565 24.74 20.88 17.23
N ALA A 566 24.48 19.60 16.94
CA ALA A 566 25.25 18.82 15.97
C ALA A 566 25.28 19.49 14.59
N PHE A 567 24.12 19.83 14.05
CA PHE A 567 23.98 20.44 12.73
C PHE A 567 24.54 21.86 12.67
N ILE A 568 24.31 22.67 13.71
CA ILE A 568 24.81 24.05 13.75
C ILE A 568 26.34 24.08 13.83
N VAL A 569 26.96 23.31 14.74
CA VAL A 569 28.42 23.23 14.88
C VAL A 569 29.09 22.68 13.62
N PHE A 570 28.45 21.70 12.97
CA PHE A 570 28.89 21.20 11.67
C PHE A 570 28.82 22.29 10.59
N SER A 571 27.67 22.98 10.46
CA SER A 571 27.45 24.00 9.42
C SER A 571 28.29 25.27 9.61
N SER A 572 28.57 25.68 10.86
CA SER A 572 29.44 26.83 11.15
C SER A 572 30.87 26.60 10.68
N SER A 573 31.29 25.34 10.57
CA SER A 573 32.65 24.94 10.15
C SER A 573 32.74 24.53 8.68
N LEU A 574 31.61 24.54 7.96
CA LEU A 574 31.52 24.09 6.56
C LEU A 574 32.29 25.02 5.60
N LEU A 575 32.33 26.32 5.90
CA LEU A 575 33.07 27.31 5.12
C LEU A 575 34.59 27.14 5.21
N ASP A 576 35.11 26.71 6.36
CA ASP A 576 36.53 26.45 6.56
C ASP A 576 36.99 25.20 5.82
N LEU A 577 36.12 24.19 5.74
CA LEU A 577 36.35 22.96 4.98
C LEU A 577 36.43 23.21 3.48
N VAL A 578 35.53 24.05 2.92
CA VAL A 578 35.56 24.45 1.50
C VAL A 578 36.85 25.23 1.17
N ARG A 579 37.44 25.88 2.18
CA ARG A 579 38.75 26.57 2.08
C ARG A 579 39.94 25.66 2.39
N GLY A 580 39.73 24.34 2.50
CA GLY A 580 40.77 23.34 2.70
C GLY A 580 41.31 23.22 4.14
N LYS A 581 40.67 23.85 5.13
CA LYS A 581 41.10 23.80 6.53
C LYS A 581 40.16 22.91 7.35
N VAL A 582 40.69 21.85 7.94
CA VAL A 582 39.94 20.99 8.87
C VAL A 582 40.04 21.59 10.27
N SER A 583 38.97 22.25 10.73
CA SER A 583 38.95 22.84 12.07
C SER A 583 38.60 21.80 13.16
N PRO A 584 39.07 21.94 14.41
CA PRO A 584 38.64 21.10 15.52
C PRO A 584 37.12 21.15 15.76
N ALA A 585 36.49 22.29 15.46
CA ALA A 585 35.03 22.45 15.52
C ALA A 585 34.30 21.59 14.47
N PHE A 586 34.89 21.40 13.29
CA PHE A 586 34.36 20.49 12.27
C PHE A 586 34.42 19.03 12.72
N LEU A 587 35.55 18.58 13.28
CA LEU A 587 35.70 17.22 13.81
C LEU A 587 34.76 16.98 15.00
N LEU A 588 34.60 17.97 15.88
CA LEU A 588 33.66 17.94 16.99
C LEU A 588 32.21 17.88 16.51
N GLY A 589 31.84 18.71 15.52
CA GLY A 589 30.50 18.70 14.91
C GLY A 589 30.18 17.36 14.24
N LEU A 590 31.13 16.82 13.47
CA LEU A 590 31.01 15.50 12.85
C LEU A 590 30.89 14.38 13.89
N ALA A 591 31.72 14.39 14.94
CA ALA A 591 31.66 13.44 16.03
C ALA A 591 30.32 13.53 16.79
N LEU A 592 29.79 14.73 17.01
CA LEU A 592 28.50 14.94 17.70
C LEU A 592 27.32 14.47 16.84
N VAL A 593 27.34 14.73 15.52
CA VAL A 593 26.34 14.20 14.58
C VAL A 593 26.35 12.67 14.59
N VAL A 594 27.54 12.05 14.56
CA VAL A 594 27.70 10.60 14.63
C VAL A 594 27.21 10.08 15.99
N LEU A 595 27.58 10.70 17.11
CA LEU A 595 27.19 10.29 18.45
C LEU A 595 25.68 10.38 18.67
N VAL A 596 25.04 11.48 18.27
CA VAL A 596 23.57 11.65 18.34
C VAL A 596 22.86 10.62 17.45
N SER A 597 23.42 10.30 16.29
CA SER A 597 22.90 9.26 15.39
C SER A 597 23.06 7.84 15.96
N LEU A 598 24.08 7.59 16.79
CA LEU A 598 24.37 6.29 17.41
C LEU A 598 23.72 6.11 18.81
N PHE A 599 23.33 7.19 19.51
CA PHE A 599 22.72 7.16 20.84
C PHE A 599 21.47 6.26 20.96
N PRO A 600 20.53 6.24 20.00
CA PRO A 600 19.38 5.33 20.03
C PRO A 600 19.79 3.84 20.05
N LEU A 601 20.95 3.50 19.48
CA LEU A 601 21.50 2.14 19.46
C LEU A 601 21.99 1.72 20.85
N PHE A 602 22.66 2.64 21.55
CA PHE A 602 23.25 2.41 22.86
C PHE A 602 22.18 2.33 23.96
N TYR A 603 21.22 3.27 23.97
CA TYR A 603 20.11 3.29 24.92
C TYR A 603 19.27 2.00 24.85
N ARG A 604 19.05 1.47 23.65
CA ARG A 604 18.32 0.22 23.44
C ARG A 604 19.10 -1.00 23.93
N ARG A 605 20.42 -1.04 23.72
CA ARG A 605 21.30 -2.10 24.25
C ARG A 605 21.35 -2.09 25.77
N TRP A 606 21.30 -0.89 26.38
CA TRP A 606 21.28 -0.70 27.83
C TRP A 606 19.93 -1.11 28.45
N GLN A 607 18.80 -0.73 27.85
CA GLN A 607 17.47 -1.22 28.27
C GLN A 607 17.34 -2.75 28.16
N ALA A 608 17.88 -3.34 27.08
CA ALA A 608 17.90 -4.79 26.90
C ALA A 608 18.72 -5.51 27.99
N ARG A 609 19.76 -4.85 28.54
CA ARG A 609 20.54 -5.37 29.68
C ARG A 609 19.83 -5.19 31.02
N LYS A 610 19.10 -4.09 31.22
CA LYS A 610 18.40 -3.79 32.48
C LYS A 610 17.12 -4.62 32.67
N ASN A 611 16.48 -5.02 31.58
CA ASN A 611 15.28 -5.88 31.60
C ASN A 611 15.61 -7.40 31.52
N GLY A 612 16.88 -7.78 31.66
CA GLY A 612 17.35 -9.17 31.60
C GLY A 612 17.48 -9.84 32.97
N GLY A 613 16.38 -9.91 33.73
CA GLY A 613 16.32 -10.56 35.06
C GLY A 613 15.00 -11.28 35.36
N ALA A 614 14.19 -11.60 34.35
CA ALA A 614 13.06 -12.53 34.46
C ALA A 614 13.10 -13.44 33.23
N TYR A 615 13.42 -14.71 33.46
CA TYR A 615 13.67 -15.70 32.40
C TYR A 615 12.36 -16.19 31.77
N PRO A 616 12.28 -16.33 30.43
CA PRO A 616 11.16 -16.95 29.74
C PRO A 616 11.42 -18.46 29.56
N ASP A 617 10.75 -19.31 30.34
CA ASP A 617 10.90 -20.78 30.24
C ASP A 617 9.70 -21.51 29.60
N GLU A 618 8.73 -20.80 29.02
CA GLU A 618 7.62 -21.43 28.29
C GLU A 618 7.77 -21.39 26.75
N ALA A 619 8.71 -20.59 26.22
CA ALA A 619 8.90 -20.43 24.77
C ALA A 619 9.78 -21.54 24.14
N ALA A 620 10.47 -22.35 24.94
CA ALA A 620 11.43 -23.34 24.44
C ALA A 620 10.79 -24.68 24.03
N ARG A 621 9.48 -24.90 24.24
CA ARG A 621 8.79 -26.14 23.86
C ARG A 621 8.00 -26.08 22.55
N SER A 622 8.00 -24.95 21.84
CA SER A 622 7.46 -24.88 20.47
C SER A 622 8.59 -24.65 19.48
N GLY A 623 8.90 -25.65 18.65
CA GLY A 623 9.86 -25.59 17.55
C GLY A 623 9.47 -24.61 16.45
N GLY A 624 9.53 -23.31 16.77
CA GLY A 624 9.25 -22.20 15.87
C GLY A 624 10.55 -21.57 15.37
N ALA A 625 10.67 -21.47 14.04
CA ALA A 625 11.73 -20.73 13.36
C ALA A 625 11.99 -19.37 14.02
N ALA A 626 13.26 -19.02 14.19
CA ALA A 626 13.71 -17.75 14.77
C ALA A 626 12.90 -16.57 14.25
N VAL A 627 12.12 -15.95 15.13
CA VAL A 627 11.28 -14.79 14.81
C VAL A 627 12.20 -13.69 14.30
N TYR A 628 12.05 -13.35 13.03
CA TYR A 628 12.80 -12.31 12.37
C TYR A 628 12.48 -10.95 13.01
N ASP A 629 13.43 -10.41 13.79
CA ASP A 629 13.30 -9.08 14.40
C ASP A 629 13.83 -8.01 13.43
N LEU A 630 12.91 -7.44 12.63
CA LEU A 630 13.15 -6.32 11.71
C LEU A 630 13.92 -5.18 12.39
N LYS A 631 13.67 -4.96 13.68
CA LYS A 631 14.30 -3.91 14.48
C LYS A 631 15.77 -4.18 14.73
N THR A 632 16.22 -5.44 14.78
CA THR A 632 17.63 -5.83 14.97
C THR A 632 18.35 -5.97 13.62
N SER A 633 17.63 -6.35 12.56
CA SER A 633 18.13 -6.36 11.19
C SER A 633 18.44 -4.95 10.66
N VAL A 634 17.48 -4.03 10.76
CA VAL A 634 17.65 -2.61 10.35
C VAL A 634 18.79 -1.95 11.12
N LEU A 635 18.96 -2.31 12.39
CA LEU A 635 20.03 -1.80 13.24
C LEU A 635 21.42 -2.20 12.77
N ARG A 636 21.63 -3.50 12.50
CA ARG A 636 22.89 -4.00 11.93
C ARG A 636 23.13 -3.38 10.56
N LYS A 637 22.06 -3.08 9.82
CA LYS A 637 22.14 -2.52 8.47
C LYS A 637 22.56 -1.07 8.41
N VAL A 638 22.06 -0.25 9.32
CA VAL A 638 22.51 1.14 9.48
C VAL A 638 23.98 1.19 9.88
N ILE A 639 24.40 0.35 10.84
CA ILE A 639 25.80 0.31 11.30
C ILE A 639 26.77 -0.03 10.17
N VAL A 640 26.49 -1.10 9.43
CA VAL A 640 27.36 -1.53 8.31
C VAL A 640 27.32 -0.52 7.16
N SER A 641 26.17 0.09 6.86
CA SER A 641 26.07 1.11 5.81
C SER A 641 26.85 2.38 6.15
N CYS A 642 26.84 2.82 7.42
CA CYS A 642 27.64 3.96 7.87
C CYS A 642 29.15 3.67 7.83
N CYS A 643 29.59 2.48 8.26
CA CYS A 643 31.00 2.09 8.18
C CYS A 643 31.50 2.00 6.73
N VAL A 644 30.68 1.45 5.84
CA VAL A 644 31.02 1.33 4.41
C VAL A 644 31.00 2.70 3.71
N ALA A 645 30.05 3.58 4.06
CA ALA A 645 30.05 4.95 3.54
C ALA A 645 31.29 5.73 4.00
N ALA A 646 31.75 5.55 5.24
CA ALA A 646 32.97 6.18 5.74
C ALA A 646 34.23 5.68 4.99
N VAL A 647 34.33 4.37 4.72
CA VAL A 647 35.43 3.79 3.93
C VAL A 647 35.37 4.22 2.47
N ALA A 648 34.17 4.30 1.88
CA ALA A 648 33.98 4.76 0.50
C ALA A 648 34.30 6.26 0.35
N VAL A 649 33.93 7.10 1.32
CA VAL A 649 34.30 8.52 1.35
C VAL A 649 35.81 8.66 1.55
N GLY A 650 36.43 7.87 2.43
CA GLY A 650 37.88 7.84 2.60
C GLY A 650 38.62 7.47 1.32
N ALA A 651 38.17 6.41 0.62
CA ALA A 651 38.72 5.99 -0.66
C ALA A 651 38.48 7.02 -1.77
N TYR A 652 37.29 7.64 -1.81
CA TYR A 652 36.94 8.69 -2.77
C TYR A 652 37.79 9.95 -2.57
N LEU A 653 38.04 10.36 -1.33
CA LEU A 653 38.92 11.49 -1.00
C LEU A 653 40.37 11.18 -1.33
N LEU A 654 40.83 9.95 -1.11
CA LEU A 654 42.19 9.51 -1.48
C LEU A 654 42.38 9.49 -3.01
N VAL A 655 41.35 9.09 -3.75
CA VAL A 655 41.31 9.13 -5.22
C VAL A 655 41.25 10.58 -5.72
N GLN A 656 40.39 11.42 -5.15
CA GLN A 656 40.29 12.86 -5.46
C GLN A 656 41.60 13.63 -5.22
N HIS A 657 42.34 13.30 -4.15
CA HIS A 657 43.61 13.93 -3.82
C HIS A 657 44.69 13.67 -4.88
N TYR A 658 44.66 12.51 -5.54
CA TYR A 658 45.51 12.19 -6.69
C TYR A 658 44.93 12.64 -8.04
N PHE A 659 43.64 12.99 -8.11
CA PHE A 659 42.92 13.32 -9.36
C PHE A 659 42.94 14.82 -9.75
N TRP A 660 43.26 15.72 -8.83
CA TRP A 660 43.36 17.16 -9.12
C TRP A 660 44.41 17.50 -10.19
N PHE A 661 45.41 16.63 -10.38
CA PHE A 661 46.42 16.79 -11.42
C PHE A 661 45.90 16.49 -12.85
N LEU A 662 44.81 15.73 -12.98
CA LEU A 662 44.26 15.29 -14.28
C LEU A 662 43.02 16.10 -14.72
N ASN A 663 42.30 16.70 -13.76
CA ASN A 663 41.04 17.40 -14.02
C ASN A 663 41.22 18.79 -14.67
N ALA A 664 42.43 19.37 -14.60
CA ALA A 664 42.78 20.58 -15.34
C ALA A 664 42.82 20.36 -16.88
N TYR A 665 42.85 19.11 -17.34
CA TYR A 665 42.97 18.75 -18.76
C TYR A 665 41.63 18.57 -19.50
N LEU A 666 40.52 18.37 -18.77
CA LEU A 666 39.20 18.09 -19.33
C LEU A 666 38.38 19.35 -19.61
N TYR A 667 38.53 20.41 -18.79
CA TYR A 667 37.86 21.69 -19.00
C TYR A 667 38.35 22.47 -20.23
N THR A 668 39.57 22.17 -20.70
CA THR A 668 40.12 22.74 -21.94
C THR A 668 39.41 22.19 -23.18
N ALA A 669 38.88 20.97 -23.16
CA ALA A 669 38.36 20.31 -24.37
C ALA A 669 37.02 20.89 -24.89
N GLU A 670 36.13 21.35 -24.01
CA GLU A 670 34.85 21.96 -24.40
C GLU A 670 35.01 23.40 -24.89
N PHE A 671 35.90 24.18 -24.26
CA PHE A 671 36.24 25.53 -24.71
C PHE A 671 36.95 25.51 -26.08
N ASN A 672 37.79 24.49 -26.31
CA ASN A 672 38.53 24.29 -27.55
C ASN A 672 37.63 23.91 -28.74
N LEU A 673 36.52 23.20 -28.52
CA LEU A 673 35.61 22.79 -29.60
C LEU A 673 34.83 23.99 -30.17
N LEU A 674 34.41 24.92 -29.31
CA LEU A 674 33.70 26.15 -29.68
C LEU A 674 34.63 27.16 -30.35
N PHE A 675 35.89 27.25 -29.92
CA PHE A 675 36.92 28.09 -30.53
C PHE A 675 37.33 27.60 -31.93
N VAL A 676 37.42 26.28 -32.13
CA VAL A 676 37.77 25.64 -33.41
C VAL A 676 36.68 25.84 -34.47
N LEU A 677 35.40 25.74 -34.10
CA LEU A 677 34.28 25.97 -35.03
C LEU A 677 34.16 27.45 -35.45
N GLY A 678 34.56 28.39 -34.59
CA GLY A 678 34.56 29.82 -34.90
C GLY A 678 35.67 30.24 -35.87
N ARG A 679 36.85 29.62 -35.81
CA ARG A 679 38.05 30.04 -36.57
C ARG A 679 38.29 29.25 -37.87
N LEU A 680 37.69 28.07 -38.03
CA LEU A 680 37.64 27.34 -39.32
C LEU A 680 36.90 28.13 -40.42
N ARG A 681 36.09 29.12 -40.03
CA ARG A 681 35.43 30.07 -40.93
C ARG A 681 36.41 31.07 -41.59
N ASP A 682 37.58 31.31 -40.99
CA ASP A 682 38.49 32.40 -41.38
C ASP A 682 39.80 31.93 -42.06
N GLY A 683 39.96 30.62 -42.33
CA GLY A 683 40.93 30.12 -43.33
C GLY A 683 42.42 30.07 -42.94
N ASP A 684 42.78 30.13 -41.66
CA ASP A 684 44.19 30.10 -41.22
C ASP A 684 44.63 28.72 -40.69
N VAL A 685 45.23 27.90 -41.57
CA VAL A 685 45.53 26.46 -41.33
C VAL A 685 46.90 26.23 -40.65
N ALA A 686 47.82 27.20 -40.70
CA ALA A 686 49.17 27.03 -40.17
C ALA A 686 49.20 27.02 -38.63
N MET A 687 48.39 27.87 -37.99
CA MET A 687 48.30 27.95 -36.53
C MET A 687 47.55 26.76 -35.91
N PHE A 688 46.71 26.07 -36.69
CA PHE A 688 45.95 24.88 -36.29
C PHE A 688 46.85 23.67 -36.05
N VAL A 689 47.91 23.52 -36.85
CA VAL A 689 48.88 22.41 -36.74
C VAL A 689 49.80 22.58 -35.53
N ASP A 690 50.22 23.81 -35.23
CA ASP A 690 51.05 24.09 -34.03
C ASP A 690 50.27 23.95 -32.72
N TYR A 691 48.97 24.25 -32.74
CA TYR A 691 48.09 24.13 -31.57
C TYR A 691 47.77 22.67 -31.19
N LEU A 692 47.81 21.72 -32.14
CA LEU A 692 47.49 20.31 -31.92
C LEU A 692 48.67 19.46 -31.40
N LYS A 693 49.90 19.96 -31.47
CA LYS A 693 51.11 19.25 -31.02
C LYS A 693 51.06 18.69 -29.57
N PRO A 694 50.37 19.29 -28.58
CA PRO A 694 50.35 18.78 -27.21
C PRO A 694 49.17 17.83 -26.87
N MET A 695 48.17 17.66 -27.73
CA MET A 695 46.91 16.95 -27.37
C MET A 695 46.81 15.56 -28.03
N ALA A 696 47.42 14.54 -27.44
CA ALA A 696 47.35 13.16 -27.94
C ALA A 696 46.76 12.19 -26.90
N LEU A 697 45.63 11.55 -27.25
CA LEU A 697 45.52 10.07 -27.24
C LEU A 697 44.18 9.54 -27.81
N GLY A 698 43.09 10.32 -27.84
CA GLY A 698 41.76 9.78 -28.19
C GLY A 698 41.28 9.96 -29.63
N ARG A 699 41.67 11.06 -30.29
CA ARG A 699 41.16 11.42 -31.64
C ARG A 699 42.09 11.02 -32.79
N GLY A 700 43.32 10.62 -32.50
CA GLY A 700 44.32 10.25 -33.50
C GLY A 700 43.98 8.95 -34.24
N VAL A 701 43.47 7.93 -33.55
CA VAL A 701 43.16 6.63 -34.17
C VAL A 701 42.07 6.78 -35.24
N THR A 702 41.00 7.51 -34.92
CA THR A 702 39.88 7.75 -35.85
C THR A 702 40.31 8.60 -37.04
N MET A 703 41.16 9.60 -36.82
CA MET A 703 41.73 10.40 -37.92
C MET A 703 42.73 9.61 -38.77
N VAL A 704 43.53 8.70 -38.20
CA VAL A 704 44.46 7.84 -38.95
C VAL A 704 43.70 6.79 -39.77
N THR A 705 42.61 6.23 -39.24
CA THR A 705 41.75 5.31 -40.01
C THR A 705 41.03 6.04 -41.14
N VAL A 706 40.56 7.27 -40.90
CA VAL A 706 39.95 8.13 -41.94
C VAL A 706 40.99 8.60 -42.96
N ALA A 707 42.23 8.91 -42.55
CA ALA A 707 43.31 9.30 -43.44
C ALA A 707 43.79 8.13 -44.33
N HIS A 708 43.87 6.91 -43.81
CA HIS A 708 44.12 5.71 -44.62
C HIS A 708 42.97 5.39 -45.58
N PHE A 709 41.73 5.63 -45.15
CA PHE A 709 40.55 5.46 -46.00
C PHE A 709 40.53 6.50 -47.15
N LEU A 710 40.95 7.75 -46.87
CA LEU A 710 41.03 8.83 -47.86
C LEU A 710 42.27 8.74 -48.76
N GLN A 711 43.36 8.10 -48.34
CA GLN A 711 44.50 7.78 -49.21
C GLN A 711 44.13 6.82 -50.35
N GLY A 712 43.07 6.03 -50.22
CA GLY A 712 42.48 5.24 -51.31
C GLY A 712 41.80 6.07 -52.41
N PHE A 713 41.54 7.36 -52.17
CA PHE A 713 40.80 8.28 -53.06
C PHE A 713 41.66 9.46 -53.56
N TRP A 714 42.95 9.23 -53.84
CA TRP A 714 43.86 10.19 -54.52
C TRP A 714 44.10 11.52 -53.79
N LEU A 715 44.74 11.47 -52.61
CA LEU A 715 45.40 12.62 -51.98
C LEU A 715 46.82 12.22 -51.49
N PRO A 716 47.87 13.04 -51.69
CA PRO A 716 49.25 12.65 -51.40
C PRO A 716 49.62 13.01 -49.95
N LEU A 717 49.53 12.06 -49.03
CA LEU A 717 50.07 12.17 -47.66
C LEU A 717 51.25 11.21 -47.48
N SER A 718 52.36 11.66 -46.87
CA SER A 718 53.61 10.90 -46.81
C SER A 718 53.64 9.82 -45.70
N PRO A 719 54.36 8.69 -45.89
CA PRO A 719 54.28 7.51 -45.00
C PRO A 719 54.89 7.68 -43.59
N GLN A 720 55.73 8.69 -43.37
CA GLN A 720 56.49 8.85 -42.12
C GLN A 720 55.65 9.35 -40.94
N VAL A 721 54.49 9.96 -41.19
CA VAL A 721 53.59 10.52 -40.16
C VAL A 721 52.77 9.43 -39.44
N VAL A 722 52.61 8.25 -40.05
CA VAL A 722 51.73 7.18 -39.55
C VAL A 722 52.45 6.26 -38.55
N VAL A 723 53.76 6.04 -38.71
CA VAL A 723 54.54 5.10 -37.87
C VAL A 723 54.84 5.66 -36.47
N THR A 724 55.05 6.97 -36.34
CA THR A 724 55.33 7.62 -35.06
C THR A 724 54.11 7.68 -34.12
N ALA A 725 52.90 7.64 -34.66
CA ALA A 725 51.66 7.60 -33.89
C ALA A 725 51.43 6.24 -33.18
N GLY A 726 52.02 5.15 -33.68
CA GLY A 726 51.84 3.80 -33.12
C GLY A 726 52.60 3.54 -31.81
N GLY A 727 53.74 4.21 -31.60
CA GLY A 727 54.62 3.95 -30.44
C GLY A 727 54.11 4.48 -29.09
N GLY A 728 53.18 5.45 -29.07
CA GLY A 728 52.66 6.06 -27.84
C GLY A 728 51.51 5.31 -27.15
N ALA A 729 51.03 4.21 -27.74
CA ALA A 729 49.83 3.50 -27.28
C ALA A 729 50.02 2.64 -26.01
N PHE A 730 51.24 2.45 -25.51
CA PHE A 730 51.53 1.52 -24.41
C PHE A 730 51.28 2.05 -22.98
N GLY A 731 50.83 3.31 -22.81
CA GLY A 731 50.46 3.87 -21.50
C GLY A 731 49.03 3.54 -21.03
N MET A 732 48.15 3.09 -21.92
CA MET A 732 46.71 2.97 -21.66
C MET A 732 46.30 1.73 -20.86
N VAL A 733 47.13 0.67 -20.86
CA VAL A 733 46.82 -0.60 -20.17
C VAL A 733 46.79 -0.42 -18.65
N LYS A 734 47.62 0.46 -18.08
CA LYS A 734 47.64 0.73 -16.62
C LYS A 734 46.44 1.52 -16.13
N GLY A 735 45.93 2.47 -16.92
CA GLY A 735 44.74 3.25 -16.59
C GLY A 735 43.44 2.43 -16.68
N PHE A 736 43.36 1.51 -17.64
CA PHE A 736 42.22 0.58 -17.77
C PHE A 736 42.21 -0.45 -16.63
N LEU A 737 43.37 -0.96 -16.21
CA LEU A 737 43.47 -1.83 -15.03
C LEU A 737 43.06 -1.10 -13.74
N TYR A 738 43.51 0.15 -13.53
CA TYR A 738 43.19 0.90 -12.31
C TYR A 738 41.71 1.28 -12.21
N ASN A 739 41.11 1.75 -13.31
CA ASN A 739 39.67 2.00 -13.36
C ASN A 739 38.87 0.71 -13.21
N GLY A 740 39.30 -0.38 -13.85
CA GLY A 740 38.68 -1.70 -13.73
C GLY A 740 38.67 -2.22 -12.28
N VAL A 741 39.78 -2.08 -11.56
CA VAL A 741 39.88 -2.49 -10.14
C VAL A 741 39.05 -1.56 -9.25
N ALA A 742 39.10 -0.24 -9.44
CA ALA A 742 38.30 0.71 -8.66
C ALA A 742 36.78 0.51 -8.86
N LEU A 743 36.34 0.31 -10.10
CA LEU A 743 34.94 0.01 -10.45
C LEU A 743 34.51 -1.38 -9.95
N SER A 744 35.41 -2.36 -9.92
CA SER A 744 35.13 -3.68 -9.36
C SER A 744 34.99 -3.63 -7.84
N VAL A 745 35.83 -2.85 -7.14
CA VAL A 745 35.75 -2.67 -5.69
C VAL A 745 34.48 -1.91 -5.30
N VAL A 746 34.18 -0.78 -5.96
CA VAL A 746 32.95 -0.02 -5.73
C VAL A 746 31.71 -0.84 -6.14
N GLY A 747 31.79 -1.60 -7.23
CA GLY A 747 30.74 -2.50 -7.69
C GLY A 747 30.47 -3.65 -6.72
N CYS A 748 31.51 -4.28 -6.17
CA CYS A 748 31.38 -5.34 -5.15
C CYS A 748 30.85 -4.79 -3.82
N ILE A 749 31.26 -3.59 -3.41
CA ILE A 749 30.76 -2.90 -2.22
C ILE A 749 29.28 -2.52 -2.39
N ALA A 750 28.90 -1.96 -3.53
CA ALA A 750 27.51 -1.63 -3.86
C ALA A 750 26.63 -2.88 -4.02
N PHE A 751 27.15 -3.97 -4.58
CA PHE A 751 26.49 -5.27 -4.69
C PHE A 751 26.25 -5.90 -3.30
N GLY A 752 27.26 -5.85 -2.42
CA GLY A 752 27.16 -6.28 -1.03
C GLY A 752 26.15 -5.46 -0.24
N LEU A 753 26.17 -4.12 -0.37
CA LEU A 753 25.21 -3.22 0.28
C LEU A 753 23.79 -3.42 -0.27
N GLY A 754 23.64 -3.59 -1.59
CA GLY A 754 22.35 -3.82 -2.24
C GLY A 754 21.71 -5.14 -1.80
N ARG A 755 22.48 -6.24 -1.79
CA ARG A 755 22.01 -7.54 -1.29
C ARG A 755 21.70 -7.50 0.22
N PHE A 756 22.46 -6.73 0.98
CA PHE A 756 22.27 -6.55 2.41
C PHE A 756 21.07 -5.64 2.73
N LEU A 757 20.80 -4.57 1.99
CA LEU A 757 19.64 -3.69 2.18
C LEU A 757 18.34 -4.33 1.64
N LEU A 758 18.38 -4.98 0.46
CA LEU A 758 17.22 -5.62 -0.17
C LEU A 758 16.91 -7.02 0.36
N GLY A 759 17.84 -7.64 1.08
CA GLY A 759 17.65 -8.97 1.69
C GLY A 759 16.49 -9.07 2.69
N ASP A 760 16.02 -7.93 3.23
CA ASP A 760 14.81 -7.86 4.09
C ASP A 760 13.52 -7.61 3.31
N LEU A 761 13.63 -7.03 2.11
CA LEU A 761 12.49 -6.82 1.23
C LEU A 761 11.91 -8.15 0.78
N ILE A 762 12.77 -9.16 0.60
CA ILE A 762 12.38 -10.50 0.17
C ILE A 762 11.49 -11.19 1.24
N PRO A 763 11.83 -11.23 2.55
CA PRO A 763 10.93 -11.63 3.64
C PRO A 763 9.64 -10.81 3.77
N LEU A 764 9.68 -9.49 3.57
CA LEU A 764 8.50 -8.62 3.62
C LEU A 764 7.53 -8.88 2.45
N ILE A 765 8.07 -9.13 1.25
CA ILE A 765 7.32 -9.57 0.07
C ILE A 765 6.80 -11.00 0.28
N ARG A 766 7.58 -11.89 0.92
CA ARG A 766 7.17 -13.25 1.34
C ARG A 766 5.97 -13.21 2.31
N MET A 767 5.98 -12.32 3.31
CA MET A 767 4.87 -12.14 4.27
C MET A 767 3.60 -11.56 3.62
N GLN A 768 3.74 -10.74 2.58
CA GLN A 768 2.58 -10.11 1.95
C GLN A 768 1.84 -11.00 0.94
N ARG A 769 2.50 -12.01 0.34
CA ARG A 769 1.93 -12.72 -0.83
C ARG A 769 2.09 -14.24 -0.91
N GLY A 770 2.84 -14.91 -0.04
CA GLY A 770 2.90 -16.38 0.01
C GLY A 770 3.38 -17.07 -1.28
N SER A 771 4.21 -16.40 -2.09
CA SER A 771 4.74 -16.92 -3.37
C SER A 771 6.06 -17.69 -3.20
N SER A 772 6.32 -18.66 -4.11
CA SER A 772 7.50 -19.52 -4.08
C SER A 772 8.81 -18.73 -4.26
N PRO A 773 9.95 -19.20 -3.71
CA PRO A 773 11.23 -18.48 -3.74
C PRO A 773 11.71 -18.08 -5.15
N ALA A 774 11.47 -18.94 -6.15
CA ALA A 774 11.97 -18.77 -7.52
C ALA A 774 11.13 -17.80 -8.38
N GLU A 775 9.92 -17.45 -7.95
CA GLU A 775 9.04 -16.52 -8.65
C GLU A 775 9.21 -15.08 -8.15
N ALA A 776 9.40 -14.90 -6.84
CA ALA A 776 9.57 -13.57 -6.23
C ALA A 776 10.84 -12.85 -6.71
N ASP A 777 11.96 -13.57 -6.82
CA ASP A 777 13.23 -13.05 -7.35
C ASP A 777 13.10 -12.65 -8.84
N ARG A 778 12.28 -13.39 -9.59
CA ARG A 778 12.02 -13.15 -11.02
C ARG A 778 11.23 -11.86 -11.24
N TYR A 779 10.20 -11.60 -10.43
CA TYR A 779 9.39 -10.38 -10.52
C TYR A 779 10.14 -9.14 -10.06
N ALA A 780 10.91 -9.23 -8.97
CA ALA A 780 11.73 -8.13 -8.48
C ALA A 780 12.76 -7.69 -9.54
N GLY A 781 13.40 -8.67 -10.20
CA GLY A 781 14.33 -8.42 -11.30
C GLY A 781 13.69 -7.73 -12.52
N ILE A 782 12.51 -8.20 -12.95
CA ILE A 782 11.78 -7.62 -14.09
C ILE A 782 11.38 -6.16 -13.84
N THR A 783 11.08 -5.79 -12.59
CA THR A 783 10.72 -4.40 -12.23
C THR A 783 11.91 -3.49 -11.94
N ALA A 784 13.00 -4.02 -11.36
CA ALA A 784 14.15 -3.21 -10.94
C ALA A 784 15.07 -2.85 -12.11
N VAL A 785 15.20 -3.74 -13.10
CA VAL A 785 16.11 -3.55 -14.25
C VAL A 785 15.76 -2.31 -15.11
N PRO A 786 14.50 -2.06 -15.52
CA PRO A 786 14.16 -0.86 -16.29
C PRO A 786 14.42 0.45 -15.53
N LEU A 787 14.19 0.45 -14.21
CA LEU A 787 14.43 1.60 -13.33
C LEU A 787 15.91 1.92 -13.19
N LEU A 788 16.76 0.89 -13.08
CA LEU A 788 18.21 1.06 -13.05
C LEU A 788 18.76 1.57 -14.40
N VAL A 789 18.22 1.09 -15.53
CA VAL A 789 18.62 1.55 -16.87
C VAL A 789 18.22 3.00 -17.13
N ALA A 790 17.15 3.48 -16.49
CA ALA A 790 16.68 4.86 -16.60
C ALA A 790 17.51 5.87 -15.78
N ILE A 791 18.38 5.42 -14.87
CA ILE A 791 19.24 6.29 -14.07
C ILE A 791 20.45 6.73 -14.92
N PRO A 792 20.71 8.04 -15.08
CA PRO A 792 21.93 8.52 -15.73
C PRO A 792 23.16 7.95 -15.01
N TRP A 793 24.22 7.58 -15.74
CA TRP A 793 25.51 7.06 -15.21
C TRP A 793 25.62 5.54 -14.94
N ILE A 794 24.55 4.75 -15.07
CA ILE A 794 24.68 3.27 -15.04
C ILE A 794 25.06 2.74 -16.44
N PRO A 795 26.18 2.00 -16.60
CA PRO A 795 26.59 1.50 -17.91
C PRO A 795 25.65 0.42 -18.45
N VAL A 796 25.30 0.49 -19.74
CA VAL A 796 24.43 -0.48 -20.43
C VAL A 796 25.00 -1.92 -20.37
N THR A 797 26.31 -2.06 -20.18
CA THR A 797 27.04 -3.34 -20.08
C THR A 797 26.91 -4.03 -18.72
N VAL A 798 26.48 -3.34 -17.66
CA VAL A 798 26.23 -3.94 -16.33
C VAL A 798 24.90 -4.71 -16.30
N VAL A 799 24.02 -4.44 -17.28
CA VAL A 799 22.64 -4.91 -17.33
C VAL A 799 22.51 -6.38 -17.76
N PRO A 800 23.26 -6.90 -18.77
CA PRO A 800 23.28 -8.32 -19.11
C PRO A 800 23.81 -9.19 -17.96
N LEU A 801 24.78 -8.68 -17.20
CA LEU A 801 25.33 -9.36 -16.03
C LEU A 801 24.30 -9.45 -14.88
N LEU A 802 23.54 -8.37 -14.63
CA LEU A 802 22.44 -8.37 -13.66
C LEU A 802 21.26 -9.26 -14.11
N ALA A 803 20.91 -9.24 -15.39
CA ALA A 803 19.85 -10.09 -15.95
C ALA A 803 20.21 -11.59 -15.89
N GLY A 804 21.48 -11.92 -16.16
CA GLY A 804 22.03 -13.26 -15.99
C GLY A 804 22.07 -13.70 -14.53
N ALA A 805 22.49 -12.83 -13.61
CA ALA A 805 22.52 -13.11 -12.17
C ALA A 805 21.11 -13.33 -11.57
N LEU A 806 20.09 -12.67 -12.13
CA LEU A 806 18.68 -12.81 -11.74
C LEU A 806 17.93 -13.92 -12.52
N ARG A 807 18.64 -14.69 -13.38
CA ARG A 807 18.10 -15.79 -14.21
C ARG A 807 16.87 -15.37 -15.03
N ILE A 808 16.90 -14.17 -15.60
CA ILE A 808 15.81 -13.67 -16.45
C ILE A 808 15.94 -14.28 -17.85
N PRO A 809 14.89 -14.89 -18.42
CA PRO A 809 14.93 -15.42 -19.78
C PRO A 809 15.21 -14.31 -20.81
N PHE A 810 15.92 -14.63 -21.89
CA PHE A 810 16.46 -13.65 -22.85
C PHE A 810 15.40 -12.70 -23.43
N VAL A 811 14.22 -13.23 -23.80
CA VAL A 811 13.14 -12.44 -24.43
C VAL A 811 12.54 -11.38 -23.48
N PRO A 812 12.14 -11.71 -22.24
CA PRO A 812 11.77 -10.72 -21.22
C PRO A 812 12.88 -9.73 -20.85
N GLY A 813 14.14 -10.19 -20.81
CA GLY A 813 15.30 -9.35 -20.50
C GLY A 813 15.55 -8.28 -21.57
N ALA A 814 15.46 -8.67 -22.85
CA ALA A 814 15.58 -7.75 -23.97
C ALA A 814 14.47 -6.67 -23.93
N PHE A 815 13.22 -7.06 -23.69
CA PHE A 815 12.08 -6.13 -23.62
C PHE A 815 12.22 -5.11 -22.47
N ALA A 816 12.71 -5.55 -21.30
CA ALA A 816 12.98 -4.69 -20.15
C ALA A 816 14.11 -3.68 -20.42
N MET A 817 15.13 -4.08 -21.17
CA MET A 817 16.23 -3.20 -21.60
C MET A 817 15.75 -2.14 -22.59
N THR A 818 14.95 -2.52 -23.59
CA THR A 818 14.40 -1.58 -24.58
C THR A 818 13.53 -0.54 -23.90
N ALA A 819 12.65 -0.94 -22.98
CA ALA A 819 11.81 -0.02 -22.21
C ALA A 819 12.62 0.98 -21.38
N GLY A 820 13.70 0.54 -20.71
CA GLY A 820 14.59 1.43 -19.95
C GLY A 820 15.32 2.46 -20.82
N VAL A 821 15.80 2.04 -22.00
CA VAL A 821 16.44 2.94 -22.97
C VAL A 821 15.43 3.95 -23.53
N THR A 822 14.21 3.52 -23.86
CA THR A 822 13.15 4.42 -24.34
C THR A 822 12.75 5.44 -23.28
N ILE A 823 12.64 5.04 -22.01
CA ILE A 823 12.37 5.95 -20.88
C ILE A 823 13.51 6.96 -20.71
N ARG A 824 14.77 6.51 -20.82
CA ARG A 824 15.94 7.39 -20.72
C ARG A 824 15.96 8.43 -21.86
N VAL A 825 15.70 8.00 -23.09
CA VAL A 825 15.61 8.91 -24.25
C VAL A 825 14.46 9.91 -24.07
N LEU A 826 13.28 9.47 -23.60
CA LEU A 826 12.16 10.36 -23.29
C LEU A 826 12.50 11.35 -22.17
N CYS A 827 13.18 10.92 -21.11
CA CYS A 827 13.62 11.81 -20.03
C CYS A 827 14.66 12.84 -20.49
N ILE A 828 15.56 12.47 -21.40
CA ILE A 828 16.55 13.40 -21.99
C ILE A 828 15.86 14.39 -22.94
N LEU A 829 14.91 13.93 -23.76
CA LEU A 829 14.10 14.80 -24.62
C LEU A 829 13.12 15.71 -23.87
N LEU A 830 12.82 15.42 -22.60
CA LEU A 830 12.06 16.28 -21.69
C LEU A 830 12.96 17.25 -20.90
N PHE A 831 14.29 17.05 -20.92
CA PHE A 831 15.29 17.86 -20.21
C PHE A 831 16.06 18.80 -21.14
N LEU A 832 16.16 18.46 -22.42
CA LEU A 832 16.47 19.37 -23.54
C LEU A 832 15.22 20.19 -23.87
#